data_AF-A0A966W8G3-F1
#
_entry.id   AF-A0A966W8G3-F1
#
_cell.length_a   1.000
_cell.length_b   1.000
_cell.length_c   1.000
_cell.angle_alpha   90.00
_cell.angle_beta   90.00
_cell.angle_gamma   90.00
#
_symmetry.space_group_name_H-M   'P 1'
#
loop_
_entity.id
_entity.type
_entity.pdbx_description
1 polymer ?
#
loop_
_entity_poly.entity_id
_entity_poly.type
_entity_poly.pdbx_seq_one_letter_code
_entity_poly.pdbx_strand_id
1 'polypeptide(L)'
;MPPLPAAFHSTAAAVEERLGQAGIRLTMGGEPTLVPIDPQGAEWSVAADGPTKLPVARALAAELQRRAWPGSLLLFCPGKRYDGEVNPRWALRLITGRDGQPLLPWPDRPGAPPPTASEALALLQAIGTALVGDPVQPLPLRDPLAPERRVWALPLSCEQGRWHSVQWALADELRQLSGAPGPAGLRLPLEHFPEGALRQVLTLELDPQGWGLFLPPLERQPLEQLLGLVSARSQLWRPPELSGLLPVDAGEHWRVLGLTADPGVLEINLPVCHSWQEYAGWMALLEQAGAAVGLRSWKQQGERTEGTGGGNHLLLGGPNLEQHPFFSRPAWMVAVLRYWQHHPCLAYLFSGRSVGPASQAPRPDEGSAAWLDLELAHRTLAALPAGDQRVAIGETLRHLHADRSGNTHRSEISLDKFWNPAWTAGCQGLLEFRALESMPDHRWSSAVALLFRALVVRLLDAELRPSGLRPWGDQLHDRALLPSQLWTDLEQVLADLAAAGLPLDPEPFQAIWAWRFPELLHWQQGEAELSIRQALEPWPLLCDTPVEGGSTSRFVDSSLRRVELIGSAALRQRYGLRLQGRALRWPADPEQPLAVRYRQEALFPCLHPCLPVHVPLSLELLEGERPLAHWRLQSESTGFELLTATAPEPAAAPPPAAALQAAGEHCSTVDLRL
;
A
#
# COMPACT_ATOMS: atom_id res chain seq x y z
N MET A 1 -13.85 -15.35 14.72
CA MET A 1 -14.47 -15.59 13.40
C MET A 1 -13.89 -16.87 12.80
N PRO A 2 -14.59 -17.58 11.88
CA PRO A 2 -14.11 -18.85 11.33
C PRO A 2 -12.87 -18.66 10.42
N PRO A 3 -12.00 -19.66 10.25
CA PRO A 3 -10.91 -19.60 9.27
C PRO A 3 -11.43 -19.49 7.84
N LEU A 4 -10.57 -19.15 6.88
CA LEU A 4 -10.91 -19.26 5.46
C LEU A 4 -11.35 -20.70 5.12
N PRO A 5 -12.27 -20.90 4.18
CA PRO A 5 -12.72 -22.22 3.74
C PRO A 5 -11.54 -23.12 3.32
N ALA A 6 -11.67 -24.43 3.55
CA ALA A 6 -10.65 -25.41 3.18
C ALA A 6 -10.26 -25.36 1.68
N ALA A 7 -11.17 -24.93 0.81
CA ALA A 7 -10.93 -24.73 -0.61
C ALA A 7 -9.74 -23.78 -0.89
N PHE A 8 -9.56 -22.72 -0.09
CA PHE A 8 -8.42 -21.80 -0.23
C PHE A 8 -7.09 -22.52 0.01
N HIS A 9 -7.00 -23.38 1.03
CA HIS A 9 -5.79 -24.13 1.32
C HIS A 9 -5.47 -25.16 0.23
N SER A 10 -6.49 -25.83 -0.32
CA SER A 10 -6.34 -26.76 -1.45
C SER A 10 -5.85 -26.04 -2.70
N THR A 11 -6.44 -24.89 -3.05
CA THR A 11 -6.01 -24.10 -4.21
C THR A 11 -4.61 -23.54 -4.02
N ALA A 12 -4.26 -23.08 -2.82
CA ALA A 12 -2.89 -22.66 -2.51
C ALA A 12 -1.89 -23.81 -2.69
N ALA A 13 -2.22 -25.03 -2.25
CA ALA A 13 -1.36 -26.19 -2.48
C ALA A 13 -1.19 -26.52 -3.98
N ALA A 14 -2.28 -26.46 -4.76
CA ALA A 14 -2.23 -26.68 -6.21
C ALA A 14 -1.42 -25.59 -6.95
N VAL A 15 -1.49 -24.34 -6.49
CA VAL A 15 -0.64 -23.23 -6.96
C VAL A 15 0.84 -23.55 -6.76
N GLU A 16 1.23 -23.95 -5.55
CA GLU A 16 2.64 -24.30 -5.27
C GLU A 16 3.10 -25.53 -6.06
N GLU A 17 2.24 -26.54 -6.23
CA GLU A 17 2.55 -27.72 -7.04
C GLU A 17 2.86 -27.33 -8.50
N ARG A 18 2.01 -26.50 -9.13
CA ARG A 18 2.20 -26.06 -10.53
C ARG A 18 3.44 -25.19 -10.70
N LEU A 19 3.73 -24.31 -9.75
CA LEU A 19 4.97 -23.55 -9.73
C LEU A 19 6.18 -24.49 -9.69
N GLY A 20 6.14 -25.50 -8.82
CA GLY A 20 7.17 -26.55 -8.74
C GLY A 20 7.35 -27.31 -10.06
N GLN A 21 6.26 -27.76 -10.68
CA GLN A 21 6.27 -28.46 -11.97
C GLN A 21 6.85 -27.58 -13.10
N ALA A 22 6.61 -26.26 -13.06
CA ALA A 22 7.15 -25.30 -14.02
C ALA A 22 8.59 -24.86 -13.71
N GLY A 23 9.20 -25.37 -12.62
CA GLY A 23 10.54 -24.97 -12.16
C GLY A 23 10.60 -23.50 -11.73
N ILE A 24 9.52 -22.97 -11.17
CA ILE A 24 9.38 -21.58 -10.76
C ILE A 24 9.39 -21.49 -9.24
N ARG A 25 10.25 -20.62 -8.71
CA ARG A 25 10.18 -20.15 -7.32
C ARG A 25 9.64 -18.73 -7.31
N LEU A 26 8.35 -18.60 -6.97
CA LEU A 26 7.67 -17.31 -6.90
C LEU A 26 7.51 -16.90 -5.44
N THR A 27 8.20 -15.83 -5.05
CA THR A 27 8.03 -15.22 -3.72
C THR A 27 6.91 -14.19 -3.75
N MET A 28 6.39 -13.86 -2.58
CA MET A 28 5.43 -12.78 -2.41
C MET A 28 5.75 -11.94 -1.18
N GLY A 29 5.27 -10.69 -1.18
CA GLY A 29 5.38 -9.77 -0.06
C GLY A 29 4.14 -8.89 0.02
N GLY A 30 4.10 -8.02 1.03
CA GLY A 30 3.01 -7.07 1.20
C GLY A 30 3.48 -5.82 1.90
N GLU A 31 2.82 -4.71 1.59
CA GLU A 31 3.01 -3.42 2.25
C GLU A 31 1.72 -2.98 2.99
N PRO A 32 1.16 -3.77 3.93
CA PRO A 32 -0.08 -3.39 4.60
C PRO A 32 0.10 -2.17 5.49
N THR A 33 -0.94 -1.38 5.59
CA THR A 33 -0.94 -0.13 6.37
C THR A 33 -1.87 -0.22 7.57
N LEU A 34 -1.46 0.39 8.68
CA LEU A 34 -2.20 0.44 9.92
C LEU A 34 -2.43 1.90 10.37
N VAL A 35 -3.55 2.12 11.06
CA VAL A 35 -3.91 3.37 11.72
C VAL A 35 -4.35 3.11 13.16
N PRO A 36 -4.22 4.07 14.08
CA PRO A 36 -4.78 3.96 15.42
C PRO A 36 -6.30 3.84 15.40
N ILE A 37 -6.86 3.19 16.42
CA ILE A 37 -8.32 3.14 16.62
C ILE A 37 -8.88 4.56 16.81
N ASP A 38 -8.16 5.41 17.55
CA ASP A 38 -8.45 6.84 17.75
C ASP A 38 -7.24 7.68 17.31
N PRO A 39 -7.17 8.07 16.02
CA PRO A 39 -6.02 8.81 15.50
C PRO A 39 -5.98 10.25 16.03
N GLN A 40 -4.84 10.64 16.62
CA GLN A 40 -4.62 11.97 17.21
C GLN A 40 -3.42 12.67 16.54
N GLY A 41 -3.62 13.89 16.05
CA GLY A 41 -2.55 14.70 15.44
C GLY A 41 -2.40 14.50 13.92
N ALA A 42 -1.62 15.40 13.30
CA ALA A 42 -1.50 15.48 11.84
C ALA A 42 -0.80 14.27 11.20
N GLU A 43 0.00 13.52 11.97
CA GLU A 43 0.74 12.34 11.50
C GLU A 43 -0.15 11.18 11.03
N TRP A 44 -1.42 11.16 11.48
CA TRP A 44 -2.42 10.17 11.10
C TRP A 44 -3.44 10.69 10.08
N SER A 45 -3.16 11.85 9.47
CA SER A 45 -3.99 12.41 8.40
C SER A 45 -3.16 12.88 7.18
N VAL A 46 -2.19 13.77 7.39
CA VAL A 46 -1.47 14.45 6.30
C VAL A 46 0.04 14.44 6.46
N ALA A 47 0.53 14.52 7.70
CA ALA A 47 1.96 14.45 7.98
C ALA A 47 2.42 13.00 8.03
N ALA A 48 3.69 12.77 7.76
CA ALA A 48 4.26 11.43 7.82
C ALA A 48 4.74 11.03 9.20
N ASP A 49 5.16 12.00 10.01
CA ASP A 49 5.71 11.76 11.34
C ASP A 49 5.16 12.77 12.34
N GLY A 50 5.35 12.46 13.61
CA GLY A 50 4.84 13.22 14.73
C GLY A 50 5.13 12.54 16.06
N PRO A 51 4.58 13.06 17.17
CA PRO A 51 4.96 12.63 18.50
C PRO A 51 4.46 11.22 18.87
N THR A 52 3.43 10.68 18.20
CA THR A 52 2.79 9.42 18.62
C THR A 52 3.14 8.22 17.74
N LYS A 53 3.53 8.43 16.48
CA LYS A 53 3.72 7.32 15.53
C LYS A 53 4.90 6.41 15.87
N LEU A 54 6.08 6.97 16.22
CA LEU A 54 7.24 6.16 16.58
C LEU A 54 7.02 5.32 17.85
N PRO A 55 6.48 5.88 18.97
CA PRO A 55 6.13 5.07 20.14
C PRO A 55 5.18 3.91 19.83
N VAL A 56 4.14 4.16 19.05
CA VAL A 56 3.17 3.12 18.64
C VAL A 56 3.81 2.07 17.72
N ALA A 57 4.67 2.48 16.80
CA ALA A 57 5.42 1.57 15.94
C ALA A 57 6.39 0.69 16.74
N ARG A 58 7.06 1.24 17.76
CA ARG A 58 7.92 0.45 18.68
C ARG A 58 7.10 -0.57 19.48
N ALA A 59 5.89 -0.19 19.94
CA ALA A 59 4.98 -1.12 20.62
C ALA A 59 4.54 -2.26 19.69
N LEU A 60 4.17 -1.94 18.43
CA LEU A 60 3.83 -2.95 17.42
C LEU A 60 5.02 -3.88 17.13
N ALA A 61 6.22 -3.32 16.97
CA ALA A 61 7.43 -4.09 16.74
C ALA A 61 7.72 -5.05 17.92
N ALA A 62 7.52 -4.60 19.16
CA ALA A 62 7.68 -5.47 20.34
C ALA A 62 6.65 -6.63 20.35
N GLU A 63 5.39 -6.37 20.00
CA GLU A 63 4.38 -7.44 19.89
C GLU A 63 4.68 -8.42 18.75
N LEU A 64 5.13 -7.93 17.60
CA LEU A 64 5.53 -8.79 16.47
C LEU A 64 6.77 -9.63 16.80
N GLN A 65 7.76 -9.03 17.44
CA GLN A 65 8.93 -9.74 17.97
C GLN A 65 8.50 -10.84 18.94
N ARG A 66 7.66 -10.52 19.93
CA ARG A 66 7.19 -11.49 20.93
C ARG A 66 6.45 -12.69 20.31
N ARG A 67 5.68 -12.46 19.25
CA ARG A 67 4.81 -13.48 18.65
C ARG A 67 5.44 -14.27 17.52
N ALA A 68 6.25 -13.64 16.67
CA ALA A 68 6.82 -14.28 15.48
C ALA A 68 8.32 -14.53 15.59
N TRP A 69 9.10 -13.56 16.07
CA TRP A 69 10.56 -13.66 16.10
C TRP A 69 11.14 -13.31 17.48
N PRO A 70 10.90 -14.15 18.52
CA PRO A 70 11.41 -13.89 19.86
C PRO A 70 12.93 -13.75 19.85
N GLY A 71 13.45 -12.68 20.44
CA GLY A 71 14.88 -12.38 20.47
C GLY A 71 15.48 -11.80 19.19
N SER A 72 14.68 -11.51 18.15
CA SER A 72 15.13 -10.75 16.98
C SER A 72 15.70 -9.38 17.35
N LEU A 73 16.52 -8.80 16.48
CA LEU A 73 17.05 -7.45 16.69
C LEU A 73 16.06 -6.41 16.15
N LEU A 74 15.86 -5.32 16.89
CA LEU A 74 15.14 -4.13 16.41
C LEU A 74 16.16 -3.03 16.07
N LEU A 75 16.20 -2.64 14.81
CA LEU A 75 17.11 -1.62 14.30
C LEU A 75 16.33 -0.38 13.85
N PHE A 76 16.68 0.79 14.38
CA PHE A 76 16.22 2.07 13.87
C PHE A 76 17.07 2.50 12.67
N CYS A 77 16.44 2.72 11.52
CA CYS A 77 17.09 3.10 10.28
C CYS A 77 16.60 4.49 9.83
N PRO A 78 17.45 5.28 9.15
CA PRO A 78 16.96 6.40 8.36
C PRO A 78 16.05 5.88 7.23
N GLY A 79 14.88 6.49 7.11
CA GLY A 79 13.84 6.23 6.11
C GLY A 79 13.90 7.21 4.94
N LYS A 80 12.76 7.40 4.27
CA LYS A 80 12.64 8.35 3.15
C LYS A 80 12.85 9.78 3.63
N ARG A 81 13.46 10.62 2.79
CA ARG A 81 13.59 12.06 3.01
C ARG A 81 12.85 12.78 1.90
N TYR A 82 12.02 13.75 2.26
CA TYR A 82 11.29 14.60 1.30
C TYR A 82 11.91 16.00 1.25
N ASP A 83 11.64 16.72 0.16
CA ASP A 83 12.12 18.08 -0.04
C ASP A 83 11.67 18.98 1.13
N GLY A 84 12.62 19.73 1.69
CA GLY A 84 12.41 20.59 2.86
C GLY A 84 12.62 19.91 4.22
N GLU A 85 12.76 18.58 4.29
CA GLU A 85 13.07 17.88 5.56
C GLU A 85 14.57 17.96 5.90
N VAL A 86 14.90 18.28 7.15
CA VAL A 86 16.29 18.37 7.66
C VAL A 86 16.92 16.98 7.78
N ASN A 87 16.18 16.03 8.35
CA ASN A 87 16.61 14.64 8.51
C ASN A 87 15.70 13.71 7.70
N PRO A 88 16.20 12.54 7.27
CA PRO A 88 15.31 11.47 6.80
C PRO A 88 14.33 11.09 7.91
N ARG A 89 13.15 10.62 7.53
CA ARG A 89 12.18 9.99 8.45
C ARG A 89 12.79 8.73 9.07
N TRP A 90 12.04 8.03 9.91
CA TRP A 90 12.51 6.77 10.50
C TRP A 90 11.86 5.55 9.85
N ALA A 91 12.60 4.45 9.88
CA ALA A 91 12.10 3.11 9.59
C ALA A 91 12.63 2.15 10.66
N LEU A 92 11.76 1.34 11.26
CA LEU A 92 12.17 0.26 12.15
C LEU A 92 12.30 -1.04 11.36
N ARG A 93 13.35 -1.82 11.64
CA ARG A 93 13.58 -3.13 11.04
C ARG A 93 13.69 -4.17 12.15
N LEU A 94 12.75 -5.11 12.20
CA LEU A 94 12.92 -6.35 12.96
C LEU A 94 13.71 -7.34 12.11
N ILE A 95 14.79 -7.88 12.66
CA ILE A 95 15.75 -8.70 11.93
C ILE A 95 15.99 -10.01 12.67
N THR A 96 15.81 -11.11 11.98
CA THR A 96 16.08 -12.46 12.51
C THR A 96 16.88 -13.29 11.50
N GLY A 97 17.51 -14.36 11.94
CA GLY A 97 18.17 -15.32 11.06
C GLY A 97 17.19 -15.95 10.07
N ARG A 98 17.70 -16.54 8.99
CA ARG A 98 16.87 -17.16 7.93
C ARG A 98 15.85 -18.19 8.46
N ASP A 99 16.21 -18.92 9.50
CA ASP A 99 15.40 -19.94 10.17
C ASP A 99 14.44 -19.37 11.25
N GLY A 100 14.41 -18.04 11.39
CA GLY A 100 13.63 -17.35 12.41
C GLY A 100 14.32 -17.27 13.77
N GLN A 101 15.52 -17.84 13.94
CA GLN A 101 16.28 -17.74 15.18
C GLN A 101 16.98 -16.38 15.30
N PRO A 102 17.15 -15.83 16.52
CA PRO A 102 17.92 -14.62 16.75
C PRO A 102 19.28 -14.66 16.07
N LEU A 103 19.66 -13.55 15.41
CA LEU A 103 21.00 -13.41 14.83
C LEU A 103 22.10 -13.60 15.89
N LEU A 104 21.82 -13.12 17.10
CA LEU A 104 22.69 -13.27 18.25
C LEU A 104 21.82 -13.46 19.50
N PRO A 105 22.23 -14.31 20.45
CA PRO A 105 21.58 -14.36 21.74
C PRO A 105 21.94 -13.09 22.51
N TRP A 106 20.98 -12.18 22.69
CA TRP A 106 21.11 -11.13 23.69
C TRP A 106 20.45 -11.62 24.99
N PRO A 107 21.15 -11.61 26.13
CA PRO A 107 20.50 -11.93 27.39
C PRO A 107 19.44 -10.88 27.71
N ASP A 108 18.16 -11.26 27.66
CA ASP A 108 17.09 -10.40 28.15
C ASP A 108 17.15 -10.39 29.68
N ARG A 109 17.46 -9.22 30.24
CA ARG A 109 17.57 -9.00 31.68
C ARG A 109 16.69 -7.81 32.08
N PRO A 110 15.38 -8.05 32.29
CA PRO A 110 14.48 -7.02 32.79
C PRO A 110 15.02 -6.45 34.11
N GLY A 111 15.15 -5.12 34.19
CA GLY A 111 15.64 -4.43 35.38
C GLY A 111 17.17 -4.35 35.54
N ALA A 112 17.96 -4.85 34.60
CA ALA A 112 19.40 -4.60 34.60
C ALA A 112 19.70 -3.09 34.40
N PRO A 113 20.67 -2.52 35.13
CA PRO A 113 21.01 -1.10 34.99
C PRO A 113 21.69 -0.83 33.63
N PRO A 114 21.60 0.41 33.11
CA PRO A 114 22.49 0.85 32.03
C PRO A 114 23.94 0.93 32.54
N PRO A 115 24.94 0.91 31.64
CA PRO A 115 26.33 1.12 32.03
C PRO A 115 26.56 2.53 32.59
N THR A 116 27.54 2.66 33.48
CA THR A 116 28.09 3.97 33.84
C THR A 116 28.85 4.58 32.65
N ALA A 117 29.09 5.90 32.66
CA ALA A 117 29.85 6.57 31.60
C ALA A 117 31.26 5.98 31.40
N SER A 118 31.90 5.55 32.50
CA SER A 118 33.22 4.90 32.45
C SER A 118 33.15 3.52 31.77
N GLU A 119 32.15 2.70 32.15
CA GLU A 119 31.93 1.39 31.55
C GLU A 119 31.55 1.48 30.06
N ALA A 120 30.73 2.46 29.69
CA ALA A 120 30.31 2.69 28.31
C ALA A 120 31.50 3.10 27.42
N LEU A 121 32.35 4.02 27.90
CA LEU A 121 33.58 4.40 27.20
C LEU A 121 34.55 3.22 27.08
N ALA A 122 34.72 2.46 28.17
CA ALA A 122 35.57 1.28 28.18
C ALA A 122 35.08 0.18 27.21
N LEU A 123 33.76 0.00 27.09
CA LEU A 123 33.17 -0.91 26.09
C LEU A 123 33.56 -0.48 24.68
N LEU A 124 33.38 0.79 24.34
CA LEU A 124 33.65 1.30 22.99
C LEU A 124 35.15 1.18 22.63
N GLN A 125 36.03 1.48 23.58
CA GLN A 125 37.48 1.28 23.45
C GLN A 125 37.85 -0.20 23.27
N ALA A 126 37.25 -1.09 24.06
CA ALA A 126 37.51 -2.52 23.99
C ALA A 126 37.02 -3.13 22.66
N ILE A 127 35.88 -2.67 22.14
CA ILE A 127 35.38 -3.07 20.81
C ILE A 127 36.35 -2.63 19.72
N GLY A 128 36.68 -1.34 19.67
CA GLY A 128 37.57 -0.81 18.63
C GLY A 128 38.96 -1.45 18.67
N THR A 129 39.54 -1.60 19.85
CA THR A 129 40.85 -2.27 20.03
C THR A 129 40.81 -3.72 19.57
N ALA A 130 39.73 -4.45 19.90
CA ALA A 130 39.60 -5.85 19.50
C ALA A 130 39.42 -6.05 17.99
N LEU A 131 38.80 -5.08 17.30
CA LEU A 131 38.58 -5.13 15.86
C LEU A 131 39.82 -4.66 15.08
N VAL A 132 40.41 -3.52 15.47
CA VAL A 132 41.51 -2.87 14.75
C VAL A 132 42.88 -3.46 15.10
N GLY A 133 43.04 -3.96 16.33
CA GLY A 133 44.31 -4.48 16.86
C GLY A 133 45.15 -3.46 17.62
N ASP A 134 44.83 -2.17 17.52
CA ASP A 134 45.51 -1.07 18.20
C ASP A 134 44.55 -0.29 19.13
N PRO A 135 45.06 0.35 20.21
CA PRO A 135 44.24 1.20 21.08
C PRO A 135 43.55 2.33 20.30
N VAL A 136 42.24 2.47 20.49
CA VAL A 136 41.43 3.55 19.88
C VAL A 136 41.01 4.58 20.92
N GLN A 137 40.80 5.83 20.49
CA GLN A 137 40.31 6.91 21.34
C GLN A 137 38.98 7.47 20.80
N PRO A 138 37.82 7.08 21.39
CA PRO A 138 36.54 7.66 21.03
C PRO A 138 36.47 9.16 21.33
N LEU A 139 35.87 9.93 20.42
CA LEU A 139 35.68 11.37 20.54
C LEU A 139 34.39 11.68 21.34
N PRO A 140 34.46 12.40 22.47
CA PRO A 140 33.24 12.82 23.17
C PRO A 140 32.53 13.96 22.41
N LEU A 141 31.20 13.91 22.39
CA LEU A 141 30.33 14.90 21.75
C LEU A 141 29.26 15.39 22.73
N ARG A 142 28.85 16.66 22.59
CA ARG A 142 27.74 17.27 23.34
C ARG A 142 26.44 17.15 22.56
N ASP A 143 25.35 16.73 23.21
CA ASP A 143 24.01 16.76 22.64
C ASP A 143 23.30 18.08 23.05
N PRO A 144 23.03 19.01 22.10
CA PRO A 144 22.34 20.25 22.42
C PRO A 144 20.85 20.06 22.77
N LEU A 145 20.24 18.92 22.38
CA LEU A 145 18.84 18.61 22.68
C LEU A 145 18.67 17.94 24.05
N ALA A 146 19.73 17.32 24.58
CA ALA A 146 19.74 16.60 25.86
C ALA A 146 21.11 16.73 26.56
N PRO A 147 21.38 17.84 27.27
CA PRO A 147 22.70 18.11 27.86
C PRO A 147 23.21 17.06 28.87
N GLU A 148 22.30 16.29 29.46
CA GLU A 148 22.59 15.17 30.35
C GLU A 148 23.08 13.92 29.60
N ARG A 149 22.75 13.78 28.32
CA ARG A 149 23.17 12.66 27.49
C ARG A 149 24.69 12.73 27.24
N ARG A 150 25.35 11.58 27.33
CA ARG A 150 26.76 11.41 26.99
C ARG A 150 26.87 10.68 25.68
N VAL A 151 27.69 11.21 24.77
CA VAL A 151 27.85 10.64 23.43
C VAL A 151 29.34 10.51 23.13
N TRP A 152 29.72 9.36 22.58
CA TRP A 152 31.04 9.10 22.04
C TRP A 152 30.96 8.62 20.60
N ALA A 153 31.86 9.08 19.75
CA ALA A 153 31.99 8.68 18.35
C ALA A 153 33.34 7.99 18.12
N LEU A 154 33.31 6.83 17.47
CA LEU A 154 34.48 6.06 17.07
C LEU A 154 34.43 5.84 15.55
N PRO A 155 35.28 6.51 14.76
CA PRO A 155 35.44 6.20 13.34
C PRO A 155 35.86 4.74 13.20
N LEU A 156 35.08 3.94 12.49
CA LEU A 156 35.27 2.50 12.40
C LEU A 156 34.73 1.98 11.08
N SER A 157 35.60 1.36 10.30
CA SER A 157 35.26 0.74 9.03
C SER A 157 35.94 -0.62 8.87
N CYS A 158 35.37 -1.43 7.99
CA CYS A 158 35.94 -2.70 7.57
C CYS A 158 35.90 -2.76 6.04
N GLU A 159 37.07 -2.84 5.42
CA GLU A 159 37.23 -2.96 3.97
C GLU A 159 37.99 -4.25 3.67
N GLN A 160 37.46 -5.09 2.77
CA GLN A 160 38.07 -6.37 2.40
C GLN A 160 38.42 -7.25 3.63
N GLY A 161 37.57 -7.21 4.66
CA GLY A 161 37.74 -7.96 5.91
C GLY A 161 38.79 -7.38 6.86
N ARG A 162 39.34 -6.19 6.59
CA ARG A 162 40.31 -5.50 7.47
C ARG A 162 39.68 -4.30 8.14
N TRP A 163 39.65 -4.33 9.47
CA TRP A 163 39.17 -3.23 10.29
C TRP A 163 40.21 -2.12 10.39
N HIS A 164 39.76 -0.88 10.33
CA HIS A 164 40.58 0.29 10.58
C HIS A 164 39.78 1.39 11.25
N SER A 165 40.51 2.27 11.95
CA SER A 165 39.98 3.41 12.67
C SER A 165 40.94 4.59 12.51
N VAL A 166 40.43 5.80 12.63
CA VAL A 166 41.23 7.03 12.63
C VAL A 166 40.89 7.86 13.84
N GLN A 167 41.87 8.60 14.35
CA GLN A 167 41.60 9.60 15.38
C GLN A 167 40.99 10.84 14.73
N TRP A 168 39.74 11.13 15.06
CA TRP A 168 39.12 12.39 14.68
C TRP A 168 39.69 13.54 15.49
N ALA A 169 40.31 14.51 14.80
CA ALA A 169 40.77 15.76 15.36
C ALA A 169 39.70 16.83 15.15
N LEU A 170 38.92 17.13 16.19
CA LEU A 170 37.89 18.17 16.18
C LEU A 170 38.10 19.08 17.41
N ALA A 171 38.07 20.41 17.20
CA ALA A 171 38.21 21.39 18.28
C ALA A 171 37.04 21.27 19.28
N ASP A 172 37.28 21.56 20.56
CA ASP A 172 36.30 21.31 21.64
C ASP A 172 34.99 22.08 21.43
N GLU A 173 35.05 23.28 20.86
CA GLU A 173 33.90 24.11 20.51
C GLU A 173 33.02 23.48 19.40
N LEU A 174 33.61 22.68 18.50
CA LEU A 174 32.92 22.02 17.39
C LEU A 174 32.39 20.62 17.74
N ARG A 175 32.71 20.09 18.93
CA ARG A 175 32.25 18.77 19.42
C ARG A 175 30.79 18.79 19.88
N GLN A 176 29.89 19.16 18.99
CA GLN A 176 28.46 19.24 19.25
C GLN A 176 27.68 18.54 18.14
N LEU A 177 26.68 17.74 18.52
CA LEU A 177 25.73 17.17 17.57
C LEU A 177 24.86 18.29 16.96
N SER A 178 24.32 18.05 15.77
CA SER A 178 23.31 18.94 15.20
C SER A 178 22.03 18.97 16.06
N GLY A 179 21.26 20.06 15.97
CA GLY A 179 19.99 20.22 16.67
C GLY A 179 18.81 19.45 16.06
N ALA A 180 19.05 18.57 15.10
CA ALA A 180 18.00 17.80 14.43
C ALA A 180 17.62 16.55 15.27
N PRO A 181 16.37 16.07 15.24
CA PRO A 181 15.94 14.90 16.03
C PRO A 181 16.52 13.58 15.49
N GLY A 182 16.75 12.60 16.37
CA GLY A 182 17.20 11.26 16.01
C GLY A 182 18.45 10.79 16.76
N PRO A 183 18.94 9.56 16.45
CA PRO A 183 20.13 8.98 17.09
C PRO A 183 21.39 9.78 16.77
N ALA A 184 22.39 9.70 17.67
CA ALA A 184 23.60 10.52 17.58
C ALA A 184 24.35 10.37 16.24
N GLY A 185 24.41 9.16 15.68
CA GLY A 185 25.11 8.89 14.43
C GLY A 185 24.54 9.59 13.19
N LEU A 186 23.25 9.99 13.20
CA LEU A 186 22.65 10.81 12.13
C LEU A 186 22.90 12.32 12.33
N ARG A 187 23.46 12.71 13.47
CA ARG A 187 23.60 14.10 13.90
C ARG A 187 25.07 14.53 14.06
N LEU A 188 26.00 13.71 13.59
CA LEU A 188 27.43 13.95 13.68
C LEU A 188 27.81 15.23 12.91
N PRO A 189 28.74 16.06 13.44
CA PRO A 189 29.19 17.30 12.80
C PRO A 189 30.19 17.02 11.66
N LEU A 190 29.76 16.25 10.67
CA LEU A 190 30.60 15.75 9.57
C LEU A 190 31.07 16.88 8.63
N GLU A 191 30.38 18.02 8.62
CA GLU A 191 30.71 19.21 7.84
C GLU A 191 32.04 19.87 8.23
N HIS A 192 32.53 19.60 9.44
CA HIS A 192 33.81 20.13 9.92
C HIS A 192 35.01 19.26 9.56
N PHE A 193 34.78 18.09 8.95
CA PHE A 193 35.84 17.19 8.51
C PHE A 193 36.19 17.42 7.03
N PRO A 194 37.47 17.31 6.66
CA PRO A 194 37.89 17.44 5.27
C PRO A 194 37.25 16.37 4.38
N GLU A 195 37.20 16.64 3.08
CA GLU A 195 36.82 15.65 2.07
C GLU A 195 37.74 14.42 2.16
N GLY A 196 37.17 13.23 2.02
CA GLY A 196 37.89 11.95 2.15
C GLY A 196 38.13 11.47 3.59
N ALA A 197 37.74 12.24 4.62
CA ALA A 197 37.76 11.74 6.00
C ALA A 197 36.86 10.50 6.16
N LEU A 198 37.25 9.56 7.03
CA LEU A 198 36.43 8.40 7.34
C LEU A 198 35.11 8.85 8.01
N ARG A 199 33.98 8.51 7.37
CA ARG A 199 32.62 8.87 7.80
C ARG A 199 31.78 7.67 8.27
N GLN A 200 32.37 6.47 8.30
CA GLN A 200 31.79 5.31 8.97
C GLN A 200 32.13 5.40 10.45
N VAL A 201 31.11 5.55 11.28
CA VAL A 201 31.28 5.88 12.70
C VAL A 201 30.35 5.02 13.53
N LEU A 202 30.92 4.34 14.51
CA LEU A 202 30.18 3.73 15.62
C LEU A 202 29.97 4.79 16.69
N THR A 203 28.72 5.11 17.02
CA THR A 203 28.43 5.99 18.16
C THR A 203 27.85 5.22 19.32
N LEU A 204 28.20 5.61 20.53
CA LEU A 204 27.53 5.19 21.75
C LEU A 204 26.89 6.40 22.41
N GLU A 205 25.59 6.31 22.69
CA GLU A 205 24.85 7.29 23.47
C GLU A 205 24.38 6.69 24.79
N LEU A 206 24.49 7.45 25.87
CA LEU A 206 24.13 7.06 27.22
C LEU A 206 23.28 8.17 27.85
N ASP A 207 22.11 7.80 28.35
CA ASP A 207 21.24 8.66 29.15
C ASP A 207 20.84 7.96 30.46
N PRO A 208 20.17 8.64 31.41
CA PRO A 208 19.81 8.04 32.69
C PRO A 208 18.86 6.85 32.56
N GLN A 209 18.10 6.79 31.46
CA GLN A 209 17.15 5.72 31.24
C GLN A 209 17.81 4.55 30.53
N GLY A 210 18.87 4.73 29.73
CA GLY A 210 19.37 3.71 28.81
C GLY A 210 20.66 4.03 28.05
N TRP A 211 21.00 3.15 27.12
CA TRP A 211 22.11 3.34 26.20
C TRP A 211 21.74 2.84 24.79
N GLY A 212 22.40 3.39 23.78
CA GLY A 212 22.17 3.07 22.38
C GLY A 212 23.46 3.07 21.56
N LEU A 213 23.42 2.37 20.43
CA LEU A 213 24.50 2.30 19.46
C LEU A 213 23.99 2.70 18.08
N PHE A 214 24.71 3.61 17.42
CA PHE A 214 24.58 3.79 15.99
C PHE A 214 25.67 2.98 15.29
N LEU A 215 25.26 1.97 14.53
CA LEU A 215 26.12 1.05 13.80
C LEU A 215 26.57 1.72 12.49
N PRO A 216 27.87 1.74 12.18
CA PRO A 216 28.35 2.23 10.89
C PRO A 216 27.80 1.36 9.75
N PRO A 217 27.65 1.90 8.52
CA PRO A 217 27.30 1.07 7.39
C PRO A 217 28.45 0.09 7.13
N LEU A 218 28.16 -1.20 7.26
CA LEU A 218 29.12 -2.30 7.16
C LEU A 218 28.53 -3.40 6.30
N GLU A 219 29.38 -4.19 5.65
CA GLU A 219 28.95 -5.46 5.07
C GLU A 219 28.46 -6.44 6.15
N ARG A 220 27.73 -7.48 5.73
CA ARG A 220 27.09 -8.44 6.65
C ARG A 220 28.07 -9.06 7.66
N GLN A 221 29.17 -9.64 7.20
CA GLN A 221 30.11 -10.35 8.09
C GLN A 221 30.76 -9.41 9.13
N PRO A 222 31.29 -8.23 8.76
CA PRO A 222 31.75 -7.24 9.73
C PRO A 222 30.67 -6.77 10.71
N LEU A 223 29.43 -6.59 10.25
CA LEU A 223 28.31 -6.22 11.12
C LEU A 223 28.02 -7.30 12.16
N GLU A 224 27.93 -8.57 11.76
CA GLU A 224 27.73 -9.72 12.65
C GLU A 224 28.88 -9.83 13.67
N GLN A 225 30.12 -9.63 13.24
CA GLN A 225 31.29 -9.63 14.13
C GLN A 225 31.19 -8.50 15.17
N LEU A 226 30.85 -7.28 14.74
CA LEU A 226 30.67 -6.13 15.64
C LEU A 226 29.55 -6.41 16.66
N LEU A 227 28.38 -6.84 16.21
CA LEU A 227 27.25 -7.13 17.07
C LEU A 227 27.56 -8.26 18.07
N GLY A 228 28.31 -9.29 17.64
CA GLY A 228 28.75 -10.38 18.50
C GLY A 228 29.68 -9.89 19.62
N LEU A 229 30.62 -8.99 19.30
CA LEU A 229 31.51 -8.37 20.30
C LEU A 229 30.76 -7.46 21.28
N VAL A 230 29.78 -6.69 20.79
CA VAL A 230 28.93 -5.87 21.66
C VAL A 230 28.18 -6.78 22.62
N SER A 231 27.41 -7.75 22.10
CA SER A 231 26.60 -8.67 22.90
C SER A 231 27.44 -9.40 23.96
N ALA A 232 28.62 -9.91 23.59
CA ALA A 232 29.51 -10.62 24.51
C ALA A 232 30.04 -9.74 25.65
N ARG A 233 30.25 -8.44 25.41
CA ARG A 233 30.84 -7.51 26.39
C ARG A 233 29.81 -6.72 27.20
N SER A 234 28.54 -6.70 26.79
CA SER A 234 27.46 -5.99 27.47
C SER A 234 26.41 -6.91 28.11
N GLN A 235 26.74 -8.18 28.36
CA GLN A 235 25.79 -9.20 28.89
C GLN A 235 25.19 -8.86 30.26
N LEU A 236 25.83 -7.98 31.03
CA LEU A 236 25.38 -7.57 32.36
C LEU A 236 24.37 -6.44 32.33
N TRP A 237 24.16 -5.82 31.17
CA TRP A 237 23.30 -4.66 31.01
C TRP A 237 22.06 -5.05 30.21
N ARG A 238 21.06 -4.18 30.28
CA ARG A 238 19.92 -4.25 29.36
C ARG A 238 20.39 -4.08 27.89
N PRO A 239 19.69 -4.66 26.92
CA PRO A 239 20.00 -4.47 25.50
C PRO A 239 20.02 -2.98 25.10
N PRO A 240 20.94 -2.57 24.20
CA PRO A 240 20.99 -1.21 23.68
C PRO A 240 19.86 -0.99 22.67
N GLU A 241 19.48 0.27 22.50
CA GLU A 241 18.81 0.67 21.27
C GLU A 241 19.81 0.62 20.11
N LEU A 242 19.49 -0.13 19.06
CA LEU A 242 20.32 -0.20 17.87
C LEU A 242 19.76 0.74 16.80
N SER A 243 20.65 1.55 16.21
CA SER A 243 20.36 2.39 15.05
C SER A 243 21.43 2.18 13.97
N GLY A 244 21.15 2.46 12.71
CA GLY A 244 22.16 2.39 11.65
C GLY A 244 21.58 2.07 10.28
N LEU A 245 22.40 1.50 9.41
CA LEU A 245 22.01 1.03 8.08
C LEU A 245 22.23 -0.48 8.00
N LEU A 246 21.19 -1.21 7.57
CA LEU A 246 21.31 -2.63 7.28
C LEU A 246 21.99 -2.82 5.91
N PRO A 247 23.01 -3.69 5.77
CA PRO A 247 23.56 -4.00 4.46
C PRO A 247 22.55 -4.72 3.58
N VAL A 248 22.73 -4.59 2.28
CA VAL A 248 21.99 -5.39 1.30
C VAL A 248 22.37 -6.86 1.48
N ASP A 249 21.37 -7.72 1.67
CA ASP A 249 21.57 -9.16 1.85
C ASP A 249 21.10 -9.94 0.63
N ALA A 250 21.95 -9.99 -0.39
CA ALA A 250 21.67 -10.73 -1.62
C ALA A 250 21.61 -12.25 -1.42
N GLY A 251 22.09 -12.77 -0.28
CA GLY A 251 22.16 -14.21 0.00
C GLY A 251 21.04 -14.74 0.90
N GLU A 252 20.06 -13.90 1.26
CA GLU A 252 18.92 -14.26 2.14
C GLU A 252 19.36 -14.90 3.48
N HIS A 253 20.43 -14.38 4.08
CA HIS A 253 20.95 -14.82 5.37
C HIS A 253 20.03 -14.43 6.54
N TRP A 254 19.26 -13.35 6.39
CA TRP A 254 18.29 -12.91 7.39
C TRP A 254 16.94 -12.55 6.80
N ARG A 255 15.94 -12.54 7.68
CA ARG A 255 14.59 -12.07 7.39
C ARG A 255 14.40 -10.72 8.05
N VAL A 256 13.72 -9.83 7.33
CA VAL A 256 13.49 -8.45 7.78
C VAL A 256 12.01 -8.13 7.68
N LEU A 257 11.42 -7.61 8.75
CA LEU A 257 10.10 -6.98 8.76
C LEU A 257 10.29 -5.49 9.02
N GLY A 258 9.69 -4.64 8.21
CA GLY A 258 9.83 -3.19 8.29
C GLY A 258 8.59 -2.48 8.81
N LEU A 259 8.77 -1.44 9.61
CA LEU A 259 7.71 -0.47 9.97
C LEU A 259 8.21 0.92 9.58
N THR A 260 7.48 1.62 8.72
CA THR A 260 7.91 2.91 8.16
C THR A 260 6.85 3.97 8.35
N ALA A 261 7.29 5.18 8.69
CA ALA A 261 6.43 6.35 8.81
C ALA A 261 6.05 6.90 7.43
N ASP A 262 4.79 6.73 7.05
CA ASP A 262 4.22 7.26 5.81
C ASP A 262 3.08 8.26 6.09
N PRO A 263 2.78 9.21 5.18
CA PRO A 263 1.71 10.18 5.38
C PRO A 263 0.37 9.53 5.76
N GLY A 264 -0.16 9.89 6.93
CA GLY A 264 -1.46 9.41 7.41
C GLY A 264 -1.51 7.97 7.92
N VAL A 265 -0.48 7.15 7.71
CA VAL A 265 -0.48 5.72 8.08
C VAL A 265 0.84 5.25 8.66
N LEU A 266 0.84 4.06 9.28
CA LEU A 266 2.03 3.28 9.53
C LEU A 266 2.11 2.17 8.47
N GLU A 267 3.12 2.22 7.60
CA GLU A 267 3.33 1.19 6.57
C GLU A 267 4.17 0.04 7.14
N ILE A 268 3.74 -1.20 6.89
CA ILE A 268 4.44 -2.41 7.30
C ILE A 268 4.98 -3.07 6.03
N ASN A 269 6.28 -3.30 5.96
CA ASN A 269 6.90 -4.09 4.90
C ASN A 269 7.05 -5.52 5.41
N LEU A 270 6.24 -6.44 4.90
CA LEU A 270 6.31 -7.85 5.28
C LEU A 270 7.64 -8.48 4.86
N PRO A 271 8.14 -9.50 5.59
CA PRO A 271 9.24 -10.29 5.11
C PRO A 271 8.86 -11.03 3.83
N VAL A 272 9.87 -11.41 3.05
CA VAL A 272 9.69 -12.29 1.88
C VAL A 272 8.99 -13.57 2.33
N CYS A 273 7.83 -13.83 1.71
CA CYS A 273 7.03 -15.02 1.92
C CYS A 273 7.24 -15.97 0.74
N HIS A 274 7.50 -17.25 1.03
CA HIS A 274 7.78 -18.27 0.02
C HIS A 274 6.52 -19.00 -0.45
N SER A 275 5.40 -18.79 0.24
CA SER A 275 4.10 -19.34 -0.10
C SER A 275 2.98 -18.41 0.34
N TRP A 276 1.78 -18.64 -0.18
CA TRP A 276 0.59 -17.93 0.26
C TRP A 276 0.28 -18.16 1.75
N GLN A 277 0.51 -19.37 2.28
CA GLN A 277 0.25 -19.70 3.67
C GLN A 277 1.10 -18.84 4.62
N GLU A 278 2.36 -18.58 4.25
CA GLU A 278 3.24 -17.71 5.02
C GLU A 278 2.74 -16.26 5.02
N TYR A 279 2.33 -15.74 3.85
CA TYR A 279 1.75 -14.40 3.73
C TYR A 279 0.46 -14.26 4.57
N ALA A 280 -0.47 -15.21 4.45
CA ALA A 280 -1.73 -15.21 5.20
C ALA A 280 -1.48 -15.28 6.72
N GLY A 281 -0.44 -16.02 7.15
CA GLY A 281 0.01 -16.06 8.53
C GLY A 281 0.50 -14.70 9.04
N TRP A 282 1.28 -13.97 8.23
CA TRP A 282 1.72 -12.61 8.56
C TRP A 282 0.56 -11.62 8.65
N MET A 283 -0.40 -11.68 7.74
CA MET A 283 -1.60 -10.83 7.78
C MET A 283 -2.42 -11.07 9.07
N ALA A 284 -2.60 -12.33 9.45
CA ALA A 284 -3.29 -12.69 10.71
C ALA A 284 -2.53 -12.19 11.94
N LEU A 285 -1.20 -12.33 11.93
CA LEU A 285 -0.35 -11.87 13.01
C LEU A 285 -0.40 -10.35 13.17
N LEU A 286 -0.38 -9.61 12.06
CA LEU A 286 -0.45 -8.15 12.06
C LEU A 286 -1.77 -7.63 12.63
N GLU A 287 -2.89 -8.28 12.31
CA GLU A 287 -4.19 -7.94 12.91
C GLU A 287 -4.15 -8.13 14.43
N GLN A 288 -3.64 -9.27 14.91
CA GLN A 288 -3.54 -9.58 16.34
C GLN A 288 -2.57 -8.65 17.09
N ALA A 289 -1.38 -8.41 16.53
CA ALA A 289 -0.36 -7.55 17.12
C ALA A 289 -0.80 -6.08 17.08
N GLY A 290 -1.42 -5.65 15.98
CA GLY A 290 -1.99 -4.31 15.83
C GLY A 290 -3.08 -4.05 16.86
N ALA A 291 -4.06 -4.95 16.98
CA ALA A 291 -5.14 -4.82 17.96
C ALA A 291 -4.62 -4.72 19.41
N ALA A 292 -3.55 -5.47 19.74
CA ALA A 292 -2.94 -5.43 21.06
C ALA A 292 -2.31 -4.08 21.44
N VAL A 293 -1.98 -3.25 20.44
CA VAL A 293 -1.39 -1.91 20.63
C VAL A 293 -2.31 -0.78 20.14
N GLY A 294 -3.60 -1.08 19.90
CA GLY A 294 -4.59 -0.09 19.49
C GLY A 294 -4.49 0.36 18.03
N LEU A 295 -3.91 -0.46 17.16
CA LEU A 295 -3.84 -0.27 15.70
C LEU A 295 -4.82 -1.20 14.96
N ARG A 296 -5.23 -0.80 13.74
CA ARG A 296 -6.10 -1.57 12.83
C ARG A 296 -5.86 -1.21 11.36
N SER A 297 -6.33 -2.04 10.45
CA SER A 297 -6.18 -1.90 8.98
C SER A 297 -7.30 -1.11 8.29
N TRP A 298 -8.14 -0.40 9.04
CA TRP A 298 -9.30 0.32 8.54
C TRP A 298 -9.62 1.50 9.44
N LYS A 299 -10.38 2.48 8.93
CA LYS A 299 -10.83 3.65 9.70
C LYS A 299 -12.35 3.76 9.69
N GLN A 300 -12.88 4.40 10.72
CA GLN A 300 -14.30 4.74 10.81
C GLN A 300 -14.52 6.13 10.21
N GLN A 301 -15.50 6.27 9.31
CA GLN A 301 -15.96 7.55 8.78
C GLN A 301 -17.50 7.63 8.90
N GLY A 302 -17.98 8.38 9.90
CA GLY A 302 -19.40 8.37 10.26
C GLY A 302 -19.83 6.97 10.69
N GLU A 303 -20.91 6.46 10.10
CA GLU A 303 -21.40 5.09 10.36
C GLU A 303 -20.68 4.01 9.54
N ARG A 304 -19.78 4.41 8.63
CA ARG A 304 -19.11 3.51 7.69
C ARG A 304 -17.66 3.25 8.05
N THR A 305 -17.13 2.17 7.49
CA THR A 305 -15.71 1.84 7.54
C THR A 305 -15.11 1.94 6.15
N GLU A 306 -13.88 2.41 6.07
CA GLU A 306 -13.08 2.49 4.86
C GLU A 306 -11.67 1.94 5.15
N GLY A 307 -10.89 1.69 4.10
CA GLY A 307 -9.47 1.41 4.30
C GLY A 307 -8.75 2.58 4.96
N THR A 308 -7.50 2.37 5.35
CA THR A 308 -6.68 3.41 5.99
C THR A 308 -6.52 4.64 5.09
N GLY A 309 -6.57 4.47 3.77
CA GLY A 309 -6.19 5.45 2.76
C GLY A 309 -4.71 5.37 2.35
N GLY A 310 -3.93 4.49 2.99
CA GLY A 310 -2.58 4.12 2.54
C GLY A 310 -2.62 3.02 1.48
N GLY A 311 -1.54 2.87 0.72
CA GLY A 311 -1.42 1.81 -0.28
C GLY A 311 -1.15 0.45 0.36
N ASN A 312 -1.97 -0.56 0.07
CA ASN A 312 -1.84 -1.92 0.61
C ASN A 312 -1.26 -2.86 -0.46
N HIS A 313 -0.02 -2.58 -0.89
CA HIS A 313 0.53 -3.22 -2.09
C HIS A 313 0.79 -4.72 -1.87
N LEU A 314 0.55 -5.51 -2.91
CA LEU A 314 0.94 -6.91 -2.98
C LEU A 314 2.14 -7.03 -3.93
N LEU A 315 3.20 -7.72 -3.50
CA LEU A 315 4.43 -7.82 -4.26
C LEU A 315 4.64 -9.27 -4.71
N LEU A 316 5.05 -9.46 -5.97
CA LEU A 316 5.52 -10.73 -6.49
C LEU A 316 6.97 -10.59 -6.96
N GLY A 317 7.77 -11.64 -6.73
CA GLY A 317 9.17 -11.65 -7.12
C GLY A 317 9.74 -13.06 -7.21
N GLY A 318 11.08 -13.14 -7.24
CA GLY A 318 11.84 -14.38 -7.15
C GLY A 318 12.62 -14.46 -5.84
N PRO A 319 13.29 -15.60 -5.58
CA PRO A 319 14.17 -15.75 -4.42
C PRO A 319 15.40 -14.83 -4.50
N ASN A 320 15.89 -14.54 -5.70
CA ASN A 320 16.93 -13.56 -5.94
C ASN A 320 16.89 -13.09 -7.40
N LEU A 321 17.74 -12.12 -7.71
CA LEU A 321 17.82 -11.52 -9.04
C LEU A 321 18.31 -12.51 -10.12
N GLU A 322 19.16 -13.47 -9.80
CA GLU A 322 19.66 -14.46 -10.77
C GLU A 322 18.60 -15.50 -11.14
N GLN A 323 17.75 -15.85 -10.18
CA GLN A 323 16.72 -16.88 -10.32
C GLN A 323 15.32 -16.29 -10.47
N HIS A 324 15.23 -15.03 -10.89
CA HIS A 324 13.97 -14.32 -10.98
C HIS A 324 13.08 -14.90 -12.10
N PRO A 325 11.84 -15.33 -11.80
CA PRO A 325 11.06 -16.13 -12.74
C PRO A 325 10.55 -15.32 -13.94
N PHE A 326 10.30 -14.01 -13.75
CA PHE A 326 9.81 -13.14 -14.82
C PHE A 326 10.91 -12.67 -15.78
N PHE A 327 12.16 -12.56 -15.32
CA PHE A 327 13.26 -12.10 -16.18
C PHE A 327 13.48 -13.06 -17.35
N SER A 328 13.29 -14.36 -17.11
CA SER A 328 13.46 -15.42 -18.10
C SER A 328 12.22 -15.74 -18.93
N ARG A 329 11.06 -15.15 -18.60
CA ARG A 329 9.74 -15.50 -19.17
C ARG A 329 8.92 -14.25 -19.54
N PRO A 330 9.39 -13.42 -20.49
CA PRO A 330 8.74 -12.16 -20.83
C PRO A 330 7.30 -12.35 -21.37
N ALA A 331 7.04 -13.42 -22.13
CA ALA A 331 5.69 -13.74 -22.60
C ALA A 331 4.68 -14.02 -21.47
N TRP A 332 5.16 -14.60 -20.35
CA TRP A 332 4.33 -14.83 -19.18
C TRP A 332 4.04 -13.53 -18.43
N MET A 333 5.04 -12.65 -18.28
CA MET A 333 4.85 -11.31 -17.72
C MET A 333 3.79 -10.52 -18.52
N VAL A 334 3.92 -10.48 -19.84
CA VAL A 334 2.95 -9.78 -20.71
C VAL A 334 1.54 -10.37 -20.58
N ALA A 335 1.42 -11.70 -20.42
CA ALA A 335 0.12 -12.32 -20.20
C ALA A 335 -0.54 -11.85 -18.89
N VAL A 336 0.25 -11.69 -17.82
CA VAL A 336 -0.22 -11.09 -16.55
C VAL A 336 -0.72 -9.66 -16.79
N LEU A 337 0.09 -8.80 -17.42
CA LEU A 337 -0.28 -7.41 -17.67
C LEU A 337 -1.56 -7.28 -18.52
N ARG A 338 -1.68 -8.09 -19.58
CA ARG A 338 -2.87 -8.10 -20.43
C ARG A 338 -4.11 -8.61 -19.69
N TYR A 339 -3.97 -9.65 -18.87
CA TYR A 339 -5.11 -10.19 -18.12
C TYR A 339 -5.68 -9.15 -17.14
N TRP A 340 -4.82 -8.43 -16.42
CA TRP A 340 -5.27 -7.31 -15.57
C TRP A 340 -5.92 -6.18 -16.39
N GLN A 341 -5.40 -5.89 -17.58
CA GLN A 341 -6.05 -4.92 -18.49
C GLN A 341 -7.41 -5.43 -19.01
N HIS A 342 -7.61 -6.74 -19.17
CA HIS A 342 -8.87 -7.31 -19.61
C HIS A 342 -9.97 -7.27 -18.55
N HIS A 343 -9.59 -7.30 -17.27
CA HIS A 343 -10.48 -7.43 -16.12
C HIS A 343 -10.38 -6.23 -15.16
N PRO A 344 -11.13 -5.14 -15.42
CA PRO A 344 -11.21 -3.97 -14.53
C PRO A 344 -11.54 -4.30 -13.08
N CYS A 345 -12.20 -5.42 -12.78
CA CYS A 345 -12.45 -5.83 -11.39
C CYS A 345 -11.15 -5.94 -10.58
N LEU A 346 -10.05 -6.38 -11.19
CA LEU A 346 -8.75 -6.54 -10.51
C LEU A 346 -8.10 -5.19 -10.16
N ALA A 347 -8.48 -4.11 -10.85
CA ALA A 347 -7.99 -2.76 -10.62
C ALA A 347 -8.92 -1.94 -9.72
N TYR A 348 -10.24 -2.15 -9.82
CA TYR A 348 -11.20 -1.23 -9.20
C TYR A 348 -11.89 -1.82 -7.97
N LEU A 349 -12.27 -3.10 -7.97
CA LEU A 349 -13.05 -3.72 -6.88
C LEU A 349 -12.29 -3.69 -5.54
N PHE A 350 -10.98 -3.94 -5.60
CA PHE A 350 -10.12 -4.06 -4.42
C PHE A 350 -9.39 -2.75 -4.07
N SER A 351 -9.52 -1.71 -4.91
CA SER A 351 -8.95 -0.38 -4.70
C SER A 351 -9.84 0.50 -3.81
N GLY A 352 -9.32 1.67 -3.42
CA GLY A 352 -10.09 2.68 -2.68
C GLY A 352 -11.09 3.46 -3.54
N ARG A 353 -11.75 4.46 -2.95
CA ARG A 353 -12.77 5.28 -3.64
C ARG A 353 -12.21 6.15 -4.77
N SER A 354 -10.93 6.54 -4.64
CA SER A 354 -10.24 7.33 -5.65
C SER A 354 -9.72 6.39 -6.73
N VAL A 355 -10.43 6.32 -7.86
CA VAL A 355 -10.05 5.54 -9.04
C VAL A 355 -9.87 6.43 -10.26
N GLY A 356 -9.36 5.85 -11.34
CA GLY A 356 -9.17 6.56 -12.60
C GLY A 356 -7.75 7.09 -12.82
N PRO A 357 -7.54 7.88 -13.89
CA PRO A 357 -6.23 8.30 -14.39
C PRO A 357 -5.38 9.13 -13.41
N ALA A 358 -6.02 9.70 -12.40
CA ALA A 358 -5.39 10.54 -11.38
C ALA A 358 -5.37 9.87 -9.99
N SER A 359 -5.71 8.59 -9.90
CA SER A 359 -5.70 7.83 -8.64
C SER A 359 -4.28 7.47 -8.19
N GLN A 360 -4.16 6.72 -7.10
CA GLN A 360 -2.86 6.22 -6.62
C GLN A 360 -2.33 5.03 -7.45
N ALA A 361 -3.20 4.43 -8.26
CA ALA A 361 -2.90 3.23 -9.03
C ALA A 361 -3.70 3.15 -10.34
N PRO A 362 -3.70 4.18 -11.22
CA PRO A 362 -4.31 4.09 -12.55
C PRO A 362 -3.85 2.89 -13.37
N ARG A 363 -4.76 2.44 -14.22
CA ARG A 363 -4.52 1.41 -15.22
C ARG A 363 -3.64 1.94 -16.36
N PRO A 364 -2.93 1.06 -17.10
CA PRO A 364 -2.11 1.49 -18.22
C PRO A 364 -2.93 2.13 -19.36
N ASP A 365 -4.19 1.71 -19.55
CA ASP A 365 -5.12 2.31 -20.52
C ASP A 365 -5.78 3.62 -20.04
N GLU A 366 -5.42 4.10 -18.84
CA GLU A 366 -5.76 5.43 -18.32
C GLU A 366 -4.57 6.40 -18.30
N GLY A 367 -3.36 5.88 -18.55
CA GLY A 367 -2.09 6.63 -18.52
C GLY A 367 -1.93 7.65 -19.65
N SER A 368 -0.70 8.12 -19.84
CA SER A 368 -0.35 9.07 -20.91
C SER A 368 0.04 8.38 -22.23
N ALA A 369 0.38 7.09 -22.20
CA ALA A 369 0.83 6.34 -23.36
C ALA A 369 -0.29 6.15 -24.38
N ALA A 370 0.05 6.20 -25.67
CA ALA A 370 -0.89 5.86 -26.73
C ALA A 370 -1.17 4.35 -26.71
N TRP A 371 -2.41 3.97 -27.01
CA TRP A 371 -2.85 2.56 -27.09
C TRP A 371 -1.92 1.71 -27.98
N LEU A 372 -1.52 2.25 -29.13
CA LEU A 372 -0.65 1.57 -30.08
C LEU A 372 0.71 1.23 -29.46
N ASP A 373 1.32 2.16 -28.72
CA ASP A 373 2.64 1.96 -28.11
C ASP A 373 2.59 0.87 -27.03
N LEU A 374 1.52 0.84 -26.23
CA LEU A 374 1.32 -0.22 -25.23
C LEU A 374 1.14 -1.60 -25.88
N GLU A 375 0.34 -1.70 -26.95
CA GLU A 375 0.17 -2.96 -27.69
C GLU A 375 1.48 -3.41 -28.36
N LEU A 376 2.24 -2.48 -28.97
CA LEU A 376 3.54 -2.76 -29.58
C LEU A 376 4.55 -3.27 -28.56
N ALA A 377 4.61 -2.64 -27.37
CA ALA A 377 5.46 -3.07 -26.28
C ALA A 377 5.12 -4.48 -25.82
N HIS A 378 3.84 -4.76 -25.52
CA HIS A 378 3.40 -6.10 -25.13
C HIS A 378 3.72 -7.15 -26.19
N ARG A 379 3.44 -6.87 -27.47
CA ARG A 379 3.74 -7.80 -28.56
C ARG A 379 5.24 -8.06 -28.70
N THR A 380 6.06 -7.02 -28.60
CA THR A 380 7.52 -7.12 -28.74
C THR A 380 8.12 -7.92 -27.59
N LEU A 381 7.73 -7.61 -26.35
CA LEU A 381 8.20 -8.34 -25.17
C LEU A 381 7.75 -9.81 -25.19
N ALA A 382 6.51 -10.08 -25.60
CA ALA A 382 6.01 -11.46 -25.69
C ALA A 382 6.75 -12.32 -26.72
N ALA A 383 7.40 -11.70 -27.71
CA ALA A 383 8.20 -12.39 -28.73
C ALA A 383 9.68 -12.56 -28.34
N LEU A 384 10.13 -11.99 -27.21
CA LEU A 384 11.50 -12.14 -26.76
C LEU A 384 11.81 -13.61 -26.39
N PRO A 385 13.03 -14.10 -26.69
CA PRO A 385 13.43 -15.45 -26.33
C PRO A 385 13.57 -15.59 -24.81
N ALA A 386 13.49 -16.84 -24.34
CA ALA A 386 13.84 -17.17 -22.96
C ALA A 386 15.30 -16.78 -22.66
N GLY A 387 15.56 -16.39 -21.41
CA GLY A 387 16.85 -15.84 -20.96
C GLY A 387 16.64 -14.52 -20.23
N ASP A 388 17.67 -13.98 -19.59
CA ASP A 388 17.52 -12.77 -18.77
C ASP A 388 17.19 -11.53 -19.61
N GLN A 389 15.92 -11.13 -19.62
CA GLN A 389 15.40 -9.97 -20.34
C GLN A 389 15.11 -8.78 -19.42
N ARG A 390 15.65 -8.73 -18.19
CA ARG A 390 15.26 -7.71 -17.20
C ARG A 390 15.39 -6.27 -17.69
N VAL A 391 16.45 -5.98 -18.47
CA VAL A 391 16.71 -4.65 -19.02
C VAL A 391 15.66 -4.31 -20.07
N ALA A 392 15.41 -5.20 -21.02
CA ALA A 392 14.43 -4.98 -22.08
C ALA A 392 13.01 -4.81 -21.50
N ILE A 393 12.63 -5.64 -20.53
CA ILE A 393 11.34 -5.54 -19.85
C ILE A 393 11.23 -4.21 -19.10
N GLY A 394 12.22 -3.89 -18.25
CA GLY A 394 12.22 -2.71 -17.39
C GLY A 394 12.18 -1.40 -18.19
N GLU A 395 13.06 -1.25 -19.19
CA GLU A 395 13.13 -0.05 -20.03
C GLU A 395 11.90 0.13 -20.92
N THR A 396 11.32 -0.97 -21.43
CA THR A 396 10.14 -0.88 -22.30
C THR A 396 8.89 -0.48 -21.51
N LEU A 397 8.65 -1.11 -20.35
CA LEU A 397 7.38 -0.95 -19.65
C LEU A 397 7.34 0.24 -18.71
N ARG A 398 8.46 0.72 -18.16
CA ARG A 398 8.47 1.78 -17.15
C ARG A 398 7.78 3.07 -17.59
N HIS A 399 7.83 3.40 -18.87
CA HIS A 399 7.24 4.61 -19.42
C HIS A 399 5.77 4.43 -19.84
N LEU A 400 5.33 3.18 -19.99
CA LEU A 400 3.99 2.82 -20.44
C LEU A 400 3.09 2.46 -19.24
N HIS A 401 3.68 1.95 -18.17
CA HIS A 401 3.03 1.70 -16.88
C HIS A 401 3.32 2.83 -15.91
N ALA A 402 2.71 3.98 -16.17
CA ALA A 402 2.82 5.20 -15.37
C ALA A 402 1.50 5.98 -15.38
N ASP A 403 1.32 6.87 -14.41
CA ASP A 403 0.18 7.79 -14.43
C ASP A 403 0.28 8.83 -15.57
N ARG A 404 -0.75 9.67 -15.73
CA ARG A 404 -0.77 10.72 -16.76
C ARG A 404 0.36 11.75 -16.67
N SER A 405 1.01 11.87 -15.52
CA SER A 405 2.15 12.74 -15.31
C SER A 405 3.51 12.06 -15.52
N GLY A 406 3.51 10.76 -15.87
CA GLY A 406 4.71 9.96 -16.04
C GLY A 406 5.26 9.39 -14.72
N ASN A 407 4.48 9.37 -13.64
CA ASN A 407 4.90 8.80 -12.37
C ASN A 407 4.71 7.26 -12.38
N THR A 408 5.83 6.54 -12.43
CA THR A 408 5.92 5.06 -12.43
C THR A 408 5.45 4.43 -11.12
N HIS A 409 5.57 5.17 -10.01
CA HIS A 409 5.14 4.74 -8.69
C HIS A 409 3.60 4.67 -8.61
N ARG A 410 2.87 5.35 -9.49
CA ARG A 410 1.40 5.41 -9.46
C ARG A 410 0.72 4.47 -10.45
N SER A 411 1.36 3.42 -10.94
CA SER A 411 0.68 2.44 -11.82
C SER A 411 -0.04 1.34 -11.02
N GLU A 412 -1.15 0.79 -11.54
CA GLU A 412 -1.83 -0.38 -10.95
C GLU A 412 -0.89 -1.57 -10.73
N ILE A 413 0.06 -1.75 -11.65
CA ILE A 413 1.15 -2.71 -11.59
C ILE A 413 2.42 -1.91 -11.83
N SER A 414 3.11 -1.56 -10.74
CA SER A 414 4.34 -0.78 -10.82
C SER A 414 5.55 -1.68 -11.02
N LEU A 415 6.45 -1.18 -11.86
CA LEU A 415 7.74 -1.79 -12.20
C LEU A 415 8.90 -0.93 -11.69
N ASP A 416 8.63 0.00 -10.77
CA ASP A 416 9.64 0.95 -10.29
C ASP A 416 10.75 0.25 -9.51
N LYS A 417 10.38 -0.77 -8.72
CA LYS A 417 11.32 -1.68 -8.02
C LYS A 417 11.70 -2.93 -8.85
N PHE A 418 11.26 -3.05 -10.10
CA PHE A 418 11.55 -4.21 -10.94
C PHE A 418 12.99 -4.19 -11.45
N TRP A 419 13.31 -3.25 -12.33
CA TRP A 419 14.65 -3.04 -12.85
C TRP A 419 14.84 -1.59 -13.29
N ASN A 420 15.30 -0.76 -12.36
CA ASN A 420 15.57 0.66 -12.53
C ASN A 420 16.95 1.02 -11.98
N PRO A 421 18.01 1.03 -12.82
CA PRO A 421 19.36 1.33 -12.36
C PRO A 421 19.58 2.81 -12.00
N ALA A 422 18.62 3.70 -12.30
CA ALA A 422 18.72 5.12 -11.95
C ALA A 422 18.64 5.38 -10.43
N TRP A 423 18.14 4.42 -9.64
CA TRP A 423 17.99 4.55 -8.19
C TRP A 423 18.42 3.27 -7.48
N THR A 424 19.03 3.39 -6.30
CA THR A 424 19.60 2.26 -5.54
C THR A 424 18.59 1.18 -5.18
N ALA A 425 17.34 1.57 -4.89
CA ALA A 425 16.24 0.64 -4.57
C ALA A 425 15.47 0.13 -5.80
N GLY A 426 15.84 0.55 -7.02
CA GLY A 426 15.09 0.26 -8.24
C GLY A 426 15.31 -1.13 -8.85
N CYS A 427 16.32 -1.87 -8.39
CA CYS A 427 16.75 -3.15 -8.97
C CYS A 427 16.42 -4.34 -8.07
N GLN A 428 15.22 -4.39 -7.48
CA GLN A 428 14.82 -5.46 -6.56
C GLN A 428 14.11 -6.64 -7.25
N GLY A 429 13.75 -6.50 -8.54
CA GLY A 429 13.02 -7.53 -9.29
C GLY A 429 11.53 -7.58 -8.95
N LEU A 430 10.98 -6.62 -8.21
CA LEU A 430 9.62 -6.70 -7.70
C LEU A 430 8.58 -6.23 -8.73
N LEU A 431 7.52 -7.01 -8.87
CA LEU A 431 6.27 -6.62 -9.51
C LEU A 431 5.29 -6.19 -8.41
N GLU A 432 4.88 -4.93 -8.41
CA GLU A 432 4.07 -4.36 -7.32
C GLU A 432 2.64 -4.11 -7.79
N PHE A 433 1.69 -4.87 -7.26
CA PHE A 433 0.26 -4.63 -7.47
C PHE A 433 -0.22 -3.60 -6.45
N ARG A 434 -0.60 -2.42 -6.96
CA ARG A 434 -0.86 -1.23 -6.14
C ARG A 434 -2.33 -0.85 -6.04
N ALA A 435 -3.16 -1.37 -6.93
CA ALA A 435 -4.61 -1.16 -6.95
C ALA A 435 -5.35 -1.94 -5.86
N LEU A 436 -4.83 -1.86 -4.63
CA LEU A 436 -5.29 -2.58 -3.45
C LEU A 436 -5.35 -1.62 -2.27
N GLU A 437 -6.52 -1.55 -1.63
CA GLU A 437 -6.70 -0.87 -0.36
C GLU A 437 -6.61 -1.87 0.81
N SER A 438 -6.29 -1.38 2.00
CA SER A 438 -6.37 -2.17 3.21
C SER A 438 -7.81 -2.60 3.51
N MET A 439 -7.99 -3.84 3.95
CA MET A 439 -9.30 -4.43 4.24
C MET A 439 -9.48 -4.63 5.75
N PRO A 440 -10.72 -4.58 6.25
CA PRO A 440 -11.00 -4.69 7.68
C PRO A 440 -10.74 -6.08 8.27
N ASP A 441 -10.61 -7.09 7.41
CA ASP A 441 -10.41 -8.48 7.76
C ASP A 441 -9.18 -9.03 7.05
N HIS A 442 -8.21 -9.54 7.83
CA HIS A 442 -6.99 -10.11 7.27
C HIS A 442 -7.25 -11.28 6.29
N ARG A 443 -8.38 -12.00 6.44
CA ARG A 443 -8.78 -13.11 5.56
C ARG A 443 -9.16 -12.62 4.17
N TRP A 444 -9.77 -11.44 4.06
CA TRP A 444 -10.11 -10.82 2.78
C TRP A 444 -8.84 -10.45 2.00
N SER A 445 -7.89 -9.78 2.67
CA SER A 445 -6.57 -9.49 2.09
C SER A 445 -5.84 -10.76 1.66
N SER A 446 -5.95 -11.83 2.46
CA SER A 446 -5.36 -13.14 2.12
C SER A 446 -6.07 -13.80 0.93
N ALA A 447 -7.39 -13.72 0.83
CA ALA A 447 -8.15 -14.25 -0.29
C ALA A 447 -7.79 -13.57 -1.62
N VAL A 448 -7.66 -12.24 -1.62
CA VAL A 448 -7.19 -11.47 -2.79
C VAL A 448 -5.75 -11.82 -3.15
N ALA A 449 -4.87 -12.00 -2.17
CA ALA A 449 -3.50 -12.42 -2.44
C ALA A 449 -3.43 -13.83 -3.10
N LEU A 450 -4.31 -14.76 -2.70
CA LEU A 450 -4.40 -16.07 -3.36
C LEU A 450 -4.98 -15.95 -4.77
N LEU A 451 -6.02 -15.14 -4.97
CA LEU A 451 -6.59 -14.84 -6.28
C LEU A 451 -5.50 -14.40 -7.25
N PHE A 452 -4.69 -13.41 -6.86
CA PHE A 452 -3.63 -12.85 -7.69
C PHE A 452 -2.56 -13.91 -8.00
N ARG A 453 -2.11 -14.67 -6.99
CA ARG A 453 -1.12 -15.74 -7.18
C ARG A 453 -1.66 -16.87 -8.08
N ALA A 454 -2.91 -17.26 -7.92
CA ALA A 454 -3.56 -18.28 -8.73
C ALA A 454 -3.71 -17.84 -10.20
N LEU A 455 -4.04 -16.57 -10.45
CA LEU A 455 -4.10 -16.01 -11.81
C LEU A 455 -2.74 -16.00 -12.50
N VAL A 456 -1.70 -15.56 -11.79
CA VAL A 456 -0.32 -15.60 -12.31
C VAL A 456 0.09 -17.03 -12.66
N VAL A 457 -0.27 -18.03 -11.84
CA VAL A 457 -0.03 -19.45 -12.15
C VAL A 457 -0.86 -19.96 -13.31
N ARG A 458 -2.15 -19.61 -13.40
CA ARG A 458 -3.03 -19.99 -14.53
C ARG A 458 -2.44 -19.54 -15.87
N LEU A 459 -1.85 -18.35 -15.91
CA LEU A 459 -1.27 -17.76 -17.12
C LEU A 459 0.08 -18.39 -17.54
N LEU A 460 0.60 -19.38 -16.78
CA LEU A 460 1.69 -20.22 -17.24
C LEU A 460 1.29 -21.05 -18.45
N ASP A 461 0.02 -21.48 -18.52
CA ASP A 461 -0.52 -22.13 -19.70
C ASP A 461 -0.59 -21.14 -20.87
N ALA A 462 0.08 -21.46 -21.98
CA ALA A 462 0.15 -20.60 -23.14
C ALA A 462 -1.19 -20.48 -23.89
N GLU A 463 -2.04 -21.51 -23.82
CA GLU A 463 -3.33 -21.55 -24.51
C GLU A 463 -4.37 -20.63 -23.85
N LEU A 464 -4.19 -20.32 -22.57
CA LEU A 464 -5.08 -19.47 -21.78
C LEU A 464 -4.67 -17.99 -21.76
N ARG A 465 -3.59 -17.61 -22.47
CA ARG A 465 -3.06 -16.24 -22.43
C ARG A 465 -3.86 -15.30 -23.34
N PRO A 466 -4.20 -14.09 -22.88
CA PRO A 466 -4.72 -13.06 -23.77
C PRO A 466 -3.74 -12.72 -24.90
N SER A 467 -4.21 -12.76 -26.14
CA SER A 467 -3.38 -12.52 -27.34
C SER A 467 -3.07 -11.04 -27.60
N GLY A 468 -3.85 -10.12 -27.05
CA GLY A 468 -3.75 -8.67 -27.22
C GLY A 468 -4.50 -7.93 -26.10
N LEU A 469 -4.51 -6.60 -26.12
CA LEU A 469 -5.28 -5.77 -25.18
C LEU A 469 -6.76 -5.66 -25.58
N ARG A 470 -7.64 -5.39 -24.59
CA ARG A 470 -9.09 -5.20 -24.79
C ARG A 470 -9.43 -3.71 -24.93
N PRO A 471 -10.02 -3.25 -26.06
CA PRO A 471 -10.27 -1.83 -26.30
C PRO A 471 -11.50 -1.33 -25.55
N TRP A 472 -11.35 -1.01 -24.26
CA TRP A 472 -12.48 -0.57 -23.41
C TRP A 472 -13.08 0.77 -23.85
N GLY A 473 -12.26 1.74 -24.26
CA GLY A 473 -12.72 3.08 -24.61
C GLY A 473 -13.60 3.70 -23.50
N ASP A 474 -14.70 4.34 -23.89
CA ASP A 474 -15.62 5.00 -22.96
C ASP A 474 -16.32 4.03 -21.99
N GLN A 475 -16.41 2.74 -22.35
CA GLN A 475 -17.05 1.73 -21.49
C GLN A 475 -16.28 1.49 -20.19
N LEU A 476 -14.98 1.82 -20.15
CA LEU A 476 -14.16 1.67 -18.94
C LEU A 476 -14.73 2.51 -17.80
N HIS A 477 -14.96 3.81 -18.03
CA HIS A 477 -15.45 4.73 -17.00
C HIS A 477 -16.97 4.83 -16.93
N ASP A 478 -17.70 4.35 -17.93
CA ASP A 478 -19.17 4.28 -17.88
C ASP A 478 -19.64 3.00 -17.16
N ARG A 479 -19.24 1.82 -17.64
CA ARG A 479 -19.76 0.53 -17.18
C ARG A 479 -18.85 -0.17 -16.17
N ALA A 480 -17.54 -0.21 -16.41
CA ALA A 480 -16.63 -1.02 -15.59
C ALA A 480 -16.36 -0.44 -14.19
N LEU A 481 -16.98 0.70 -13.84
CA LEU A 481 -16.96 1.29 -12.51
C LEU A 481 -18.23 1.01 -11.70
N LEU A 482 -19.18 0.28 -12.28
CA LEU A 482 -20.45 -0.05 -11.65
C LEU A 482 -20.33 -1.35 -10.82
N PRO A 483 -20.91 -1.41 -9.61
CA PRO A 483 -20.81 -2.56 -8.71
C PRO A 483 -21.21 -3.88 -9.36
N SER A 484 -22.35 -3.94 -10.05
CA SER A 484 -22.81 -5.17 -10.70
C SER A 484 -21.84 -5.66 -11.77
N GLN A 485 -21.31 -4.74 -12.58
CA GLN A 485 -20.41 -5.07 -13.69
C GLN A 485 -19.05 -5.55 -13.17
N LEU A 486 -18.54 -4.94 -12.10
CA LEU A 486 -17.32 -5.39 -11.42
C LEU A 486 -17.50 -6.78 -10.81
N TRP A 487 -18.70 -7.08 -10.27
CA TRP A 487 -19.02 -8.39 -9.75
C TRP A 487 -19.07 -9.45 -10.86
N THR A 488 -19.80 -9.19 -11.96
CA THR A 488 -19.86 -10.09 -13.11
C THR A 488 -18.48 -10.35 -13.73
N ASP A 489 -17.63 -9.32 -13.82
CA ASP A 489 -16.26 -9.47 -14.30
C ASP A 489 -15.43 -10.37 -13.35
N LEU A 490 -15.57 -10.21 -12.03
CA LEU A 490 -14.92 -11.09 -11.06
C LEU A 490 -15.46 -12.53 -11.13
N GLU A 491 -16.77 -12.74 -11.32
CA GLU A 491 -17.35 -14.07 -11.50
C GLU A 491 -16.73 -14.80 -12.68
N GLN A 492 -16.47 -14.09 -13.79
CA GLN A 492 -15.74 -14.66 -14.92
C GLN A 492 -14.30 -15.05 -14.52
N VAL A 493 -13.60 -14.21 -13.78
CA VAL A 493 -12.25 -14.51 -13.28
C VAL A 493 -12.24 -15.74 -12.37
N LEU A 494 -13.22 -15.87 -11.48
CA LEU A 494 -13.36 -17.02 -10.59
C LEU A 494 -13.72 -18.30 -11.36
N ALA A 495 -14.59 -18.20 -12.36
CA ALA A 495 -14.94 -19.30 -13.25
C ALA A 495 -13.72 -19.77 -14.07
N ASP A 496 -12.93 -18.83 -14.59
CA ASP A 496 -11.68 -19.08 -15.31
C ASP A 496 -10.66 -19.86 -14.47
N LEU A 497 -10.55 -19.52 -13.19
CA LEU A 497 -9.70 -20.24 -12.23
C LEU A 497 -10.26 -21.63 -11.89
N ALA A 498 -11.57 -21.73 -11.65
CA ALA A 498 -12.23 -23.01 -11.38
C ALA A 498 -12.09 -23.98 -12.56
N ALA A 499 -12.29 -23.50 -13.79
CA ALA A 499 -12.07 -24.27 -15.02
C ALA A 499 -10.61 -24.73 -15.17
N ALA A 500 -9.66 -23.91 -14.69
CA ALA A 500 -8.25 -24.27 -14.63
C ALA A 500 -7.91 -25.18 -13.43
N GLY A 501 -8.87 -25.63 -12.62
CA GLY A 501 -8.63 -26.48 -11.44
C GLY A 501 -8.05 -25.75 -10.22
N LEU A 502 -8.26 -24.44 -10.12
CA LEU A 502 -7.83 -23.58 -9.02
C LEU A 502 -9.05 -22.85 -8.38
N PRO A 503 -10.09 -23.58 -7.93
CA PRO A 503 -11.33 -22.94 -7.47
C PRO A 503 -11.12 -22.08 -6.23
N LEU A 504 -11.79 -20.94 -6.17
CA LEU A 504 -11.84 -20.09 -4.99
C LEU A 504 -13.29 -19.89 -4.57
N ASP A 505 -13.54 -19.92 -3.26
CA ASP A 505 -14.87 -19.66 -2.72
C ASP A 505 -15.23 -18.17 -2.97
N PRO A 506 -16.37 -17.86 -3.59
CA PRO A 506 -16.82 -16.48 -3.80
C PRO A 506 -17.10 -15.69 -2.52
N GLU A 507 -17.36 -16.34 -1.38
CA GLU A 507 -17.88 -15.70 -0.16
C GLU A 507 -17.02 -14.51 0.35
N PRO A 508 -15.68 -14.63 0.49
CA PRO A 508 -14.87 -13.48 0.91
C PRO A 508 -14.93 -12.32 -0.08
N PHE A 509 -15.03 -12.60 -1.37
CA PHE A 509 -15.10 -11.56 -2.40
C PHE A 509 -16.48 -10.88 -2.43
N GLN A 510 -17.56 -11.61 -2.18
CA GLN A 510 -18.90 -11.04 -1.99
C GLN A 510 -18.91 -10.10 -0.78
N ALA A 511 -18.24 -10.49 0.31
CA ALA A 511 -18.13 -9.64 1.50
C ALA A 511 -17.33 -8.36 1.23
N ILE A 512 -16.21 -8.46 0.50
CA ILE A 512 -15.45 -7.29 0.04
C ILE A 512 -16.31 -6.39 -0.86
N TRP A 513 -17.04 -6.97 -1.83
CA TRP A 513 -17.91 -6.24 -2.74
C TRP A 513 -19.02 -5.50 -2.00
N ALA A 514 -19.68 -6.16 -1.04
CA ALA A 514 -20.73 -5.55 -0.23
C ALA A 514 -20.20 -4.43 0.68
N TRP A 515 -19.00 -4.59 1.22
CA TRP A 515 -18.31 -3.57 2.00
C TRP A 515 -17.91 -2.36 1.15
N ARG A 516 -17.40 -2.59 -0.07
CA ARG A 516 -16.98 -1.55 -1.00
C ARG A 516 -18.16 -0.78 -1.60
N PHE A 517 -19.26 -1.48 -1.90
CA PHE A 517 -20.45 -0.97 -2.57
C PHE A 517 -21.69 -1.12 -1.69
N PRO A 518 -21.74 -0.38 -0.57
CA PRO A 518 -22.85 -0.47 0.37
C PRO A 518 -24.16 -0.10 -0.32
N GLU A 519 -25.22 -0.82 0.07
CA GLU A 519 -26.57 -0.55 -0.37
C GLU A 519 -27.09 0.72 0.29
N LEU A 520 -27.62 1.63 -0.54
CA LEU A 520 -28.19 2.91 -0.13
C LEU A 520 -29.72 2.84 -0.04
N LEU A 521 -30.34 1.96 -0.84
CA LEU A 521 -31.77 1.71 -0.84
C LEU A 521 -32.04 0.28 -1.31
N HIS A 522 -32.97 -0.39 -0.63
CA HIS A 522 -33.61 -1.60 -1.12
C HIS A 522 -35.12 -1.46 -0.95
N TRP A 523 -35.86 -1.78 -2.01
CA TRP A 523 -37.32 -1.82 -2.00
C TRP A 523 -37.80 -3.04 -2.75
N GLN A 524 -38.80 -3.73 -2.20
CA GLN A 524 -39.41 -4.90 -2.81
C GLN A 524 -40.92 -4.91 -2.58
N GLN A 525 -41.69 -5.19 -3.63
CA GLN A 525 -43.11 -5.47 -3.56
C GLN A 525 -43.48 -6.57 -4.57
N GLY A 526 -43.75 -7.79 -4.06
CA GLY A 526 -43.93 -8.96 -4.92
C GLY A 526 -42.65 -9.28 -5.69
N GLU A 527 -42.74 -9.39 -7.02
CA GLU A 527 -41.60 -9.62 -7.92
C GLU A 527 -40.87 -8.34 -8.34
N ALA A 528 -41.44 -7.16 -8.01
CA ALA A 528 -40.81 -5.88 -8.32
C ALA A 528 -39.79 -5.52 -7.23
N GLU A 529 -38.54 -5.33 -7.63
CA GLU A 529 -37.42 -5.04 -6.73
C GLU A 529 -36.56 -3.91 -7.29
N LEU A 530 -36.15 -2.99 -6.40
CA LEU A 530 -35.19 -1.91 -6.65
C LEU A 530 -34.05 -2.01 -5.63
N SER A 531 -32.81 -2.08 -6.11
CA SER A 531 -31.61 -1.87 -5.31
C SER A 531 -30.87 -0.63 -5.83
N ILE A 532 -30.40 0.23 -4.92
CA ILE A 532 -29.52 1.34 -5.23
C ILE A 532 -28.26 1.22 -4.39
N ARG A 533 -27.10 1.21 -5.05
CA ARG A 533 -25.79 1.06 -4.42
C ARG A 533 -24.89 2.22 -4.76
N GLN A 534 -23.95 2.51 -3.86
CA GLN A 534 -22.84 3.40 -4.19
C GLN A 534 -21.98 2.75 -5.29
N ALA A 535 -21.59 3.54 -6.30
CA ALA A 535 -20.70 3.12 -7.38
C ALA A 535 -19.39 3.93 -7.36
N LEU A 536 -18.39 3.49 -8.13
CA LEU A 536 -17.15 4.24 -8.28
C LEU A 536 -17.35 5.43 -9.24
N GLU A 537 -16.62 6.50 -8.95
CA GLU A 537 -16.57 7.70 -9.79
C GLU A 537 -15.10 8.13 -9.91
N PRO A 538 -14.55 8.28 -11.13
CA PRO A 538 -13.18 8.69 -11.28
C PRO A 538 -13.02 10.15 -10.84
N TRP A 539 -11.95 10.44 -10.09
CA TRP A 539 -11.64 11.80 -9.66
C TRP A 539 -10.61 12.42 -10.60
N PRO A 540 -10.99 13.32 -11.51
CA PRO A 540 -10.08 13.83 -12.51
C PRO A 540 -9.01 14.73 -11.89
N LEU A 541 -7.81 14.68 -12.47
CA LEU A 541 -6.71 15.59 -12.13
C LEU A 541 -7.08 17.01 -12.54
N LEU A 542 -6.83 17.97 -11.65
CA LEU A 542 -6.94 19.39 -11.93
C LEU A 542 -5.59 19.95 -12.40
N CYS A 543 -5.61 21.17 -12.95
CA CYS A 543 -4.37 21.83 -13.36
C CYS A 543 -3.41 22.04 -12.18
N ASP A 544 -2.12 22.14 -12.49
CA ASP A 544 -1.10 22.47 -11.50
C ASP A 544 -1.43 23.83 -10.86
N THR A 545 -1.59 23.83 -9.54
CA THR A 545 -1.86 25.04 -8.77
C THR A 545 -0.59 25.48 -8.06
N PRO A 546 -0.10 26.71 -8.27
CA PRO A 546 1.02 27.23 -7.51
C PRO A 546 0.61 27.36 -6.05
N VAL A 547 1.46 26.83 -5.17
CA VAL A 547 1.32 27.01 -3.72
C VAL A 547 2.44 27.93 -3.21
N GLU A 548 2.18 28.63 -2.11
CA GLU A 548 3.20 29.49 -1.49
C GLU A 548 4.50 28.72 -1.25
N GLY A 549 5.64 29.36 -1.53
CA GLY A 549 6.96 28.72 -1.46
C GLY A 549 7.47 28.16 -2.80
N GLY A 550 6.78 28.39 -3.92
CA GLY A 550 7.28 28.08 -5.26
C GLY A 550 7.13 26.62 -5.69
N SER A 551 6.41 25.80 -4.91
CA SER A 551 6.04 24.43 -5.29
C SER A 551 4.72 24.43 -6.09
N THR A 552 4.47 23.33 -6.80
CA THR A 552 3.21 23.11 -7.52
C THR A 552 2.49 21.93 -6.89
N SER A 553 1.19 22.10 -6.62
CA SER A 553 0.33 21.05 -6.09
C SER A 553 -0.65 20.58 -7.16
N ARG A 554 -0.89 19.27 -7.19
CA ARG A 554 -1.86 18.64 -8.07
C ARG A 554 -3.05 18.17 -7.25
N PHE A 555 -4.21 18.76 -7.51
CA PHE A 555 -5.47 18.40 -6.87
C PHE A 555 -6.27 17.44 -7.76
N VAL A 556 -7.16 16.67 -7.15
CA VAL A 556 -8.18 15.90 -7.86
C VAL A 556 -9.56 16.44 -7.51
N ASP A 557 -10.49 16.40 -8.46
CA ASP A 557 -11.87 16.78 -8.21
C ASP A 557 -12.67 15.60 -7.64
N SER A 558 -12.79 15.56 -6.31
CA SER A 558 -13.59 14.57 -5.60
C SER A 558 -15.02 15.02 -5.32
N SER A 559 -15.52 16.07 -6.00
CA SER A 559 -16.86 16.63 -5.74
C SER A 559 -18.02 15.79 -6.26
N LEU A 560 -17.74 14.89 -7.20
CA LEU A 560 -18.73 14.03 -7.85
C LEU A 560 -18.84 12.68 -7.16
N ARG A 561 -20.05 12.12 -7.24
CA ARG A 561 -20.44 10.79 -6.76
C ARG A 561 -21.29 10.10 -7.80
N ARG A 562 -21.39 8.78 -7.66
CA ARG A 562 -22.17 7.92 -8.54
C ARG A 562 -22.92 6.87 -7.75
N VAL A 563 -24.16 6.62 -8.15
CA VAL A 563 -24.95 5.47 -7.70
C VAL A 563 -25.32 4.57 -8.87
N GLU A 564 -25.43 3.28 -8.59
CA GLU A 564 -25.99 2.27 -9.49
C GLU A 564 -27.41 1.91 -9.02
N LEU A 565 -28.35 1.81 -9.96
CA LEU A 565 -29.72 1.39 -9.77
C LEU A 565 -29.94 0.09 -10.55
N ILE A 566 -30.43 -0.93 -9.85
CA ILE A 566 -30.81 -2.23 -10.42
C ILE A 566 -32.30 -2.42 -10.14
N GLY A 567 -33.08 -2.57 -11.21
CA GLY A 567 -34.51 -2.89 -11.14
C GLY A 567 -34.80 -4.26 -11.74
N SER A 568 -35.62 -5.06 -11.06
CA SER A 568 -36.12 -6.33 -11.61
C SER A 568 -37.00 -6.09 -12.84
N ALA A 569 -37.20 -7.12 -13.67
CA ALA A 569 -38.04 -7.02 -14.86
C ALA A 569 -39.47 -6.53 -14.53
N ALA A 570 -40.07 -7.03 -13.44
CA ALA A 570 -41.38 -6.60 -12.98
C ALA A 570 -41.39 -5.12 -12.54
N LEU A 571 -40.31 -4.63 -11.93
CA LEU A 571 -40.18 -3.23 -11.57
C LEU A 571 -40.15 -2.34 -12.82
N ARG A 572 -39.28 -2.67 -13.78
CA ARG A 572 -39.08 -1.89 -15.01
C ARG A 572 -40.34 -1.80 -15.87
N GLN A 573 -41.23 -2.79 -15.80
CA GLN A 573 -42.49 -2.83 -16.54
C GLN A 573 -43.63 -2.06 -15.86
N ARG A 574 -43.72 -2.13 -14.53
CA ARG A 574 -44.89 -1.63 -13.78
C ARG A 574 -44.69 -0.25 -13.16
N TYR A 575 -43.47 0.08 -12.76
CA TYR A 575 -43.20 1.27 -11.97
C TYR A 575 -42.30 2.27 -12.71
N GLY A 576 -42.56 3.55 -12.49
CA GLY A 576 -41.73 4.66 -12.93
C GLY A 576 -40.80 5.15 -11.82
N LEU A 577 -39.64 5.69 -12.20
CA LEU A 577 -38.74 6.38 -11.27
C LEU A 577 -38.61 7.86 -11.66
N ARG A 578 -38.67 8.75 -10.67
CA ARG A 578 -38.30 10.17 -10.84
C ARG A 578 -37.20 10.55 -9.86
N LEU A 579 -36.19 11.23 -10.35
CA LEU A 579 -35.10 11.78 -9.56
C LEU A 579 -35.05 13.30 -9.74
N GLN A 580 -35.09 14.05 -8.64
CA GLN A 580 -35.22 15.51 -8.66
C GLN A 580 -36.37 15.98 -9.56
N GLY A 581 -37.50 15.27 -9.52
CA GLY A 581 -38.69 15.55 -10.33
C GLY A 581 -38.58 15.17 -11.82
N ARG A 582 -37.43 14.66 -12.30
CA ARG A 582 -37.20 14.23 -13.69
C ARG A 582 -37.35 12.72 -13.84
N ALA A 583 -38.05 12.25 -14.87
CA ALA A 583 -38.18 10.82 -15.13
C ALA A 583 -36.82 10.19 -15.45
N LEU A 584 -36.52 9.07 -14.80
CA LEU A 584 -35.40 8.18 -15.12
C LEU A 584 -35.89 7.11 -16.09
N ARG A 585 -35.12 6.86 -17.15
CA ARG A 585 -35.41 5.82 -18.14
C ARG A 585 -34.43 4.67 -17.96
N TRP A 586 -34.96 3.45 -17.88
CA TRP A 586 -34.14 2.25 -17.90
C TRP A 586 -33.45 2.09 -19.26
N PRO A 587 -32.22 1.56 -19.29
CA PRO A 587 -31.61 1.11 -20.53
C PRO A 587 -32.50 0.09 -21.26
N ALA A 588 -32.38 0.05 -22.59
CA ALA A 588 -33.13 -0.91 -23.41
C ALA A 588 -32.72 -2.36 -23.13
N ASP A 589 -31.44 -2.58 -22.81
CA ASP A 589 -30.93 -3.86 -22.34
C ASP A 589 -31.34 -4.09 -20.87
N PRO A 590 -32.14 -5.13 -20.57
CA PRO A 590 -32.54 -5.43 -19.20
C PRO A 590 -31.37 -5.82 -18.28
N GLU A 591 -30.26 -6.32 -18.84
CA GLU A 591 -29.06 -6.69 -18.08
C GLU A 591 -28.18 -5.47 -17.76
N GLN A 592 -28.41 -4.34 -18.45
CA GLN A 592 -27.65 -3.12 -18.20
C GLN A 592 -28.23 -2.37 -16.98
N PRO A 593 -27.40 -2.08 -15.96
CA PRO A 593 -27.81 -1.24 -14.84
C PRO A 593 -27.97 0.22 -15.27
N LEU A 594 -28.74 1.00 -14.50
CA LEU A 594 -28.80 2.45 -14.66
C LEU A 594 -27.87 3.10 -13.65
N ALA A 595 -27.01 4.02 -14.07
CA ALA A 595 -26.16 4.78 -13.17
C ALA A 595 -26.56 6.26 -13.14
N VAL A 596 -26.37 6.91 -11.99
CA VAL A 596 -26.60 8.35 -11.85
C VAL A 596 -25.37 9.00 -11.25
N ARG A 597 -24.81 9.97 -11.97
CA ARG A 597 -23.76 10.85 -11.49
C ARG A 597 -24.36 12.15 -10.96
N TYR A 598 -23.88 12.59 -9.81
CA TYR A 598 -24.32 13.82 -9.17
C TYR A 598 -23.19 14.51 -8.41
N ARG A 599 -23.35 15.79 -8.15
CA ARG A 599 -22.43 16.59 -7.33
C ARG A 599 -22.84 16.55 -5.86
N GLN A 600 -21.95 16.10 -5.00
CA GLN A 600 -22.16 16.05 -3.55
C GLN A 600 -21.60 17.28 -2.83
N GLU A 601 -20.46 17.81 -3.27
CA GLU A 601 -19.74 18.84 -2.51
C GLU A 601 -19.31 20.02 -3.39
N ALA A 602 -19.30 21.23 -2.82
CA ALA A 602 -18.79 22.44 -3.47
C ALA A 602 -17.32 22.64 -3.08
N LEU A 603 -16.42 21.87 -3.71
CA LEU A 603 -14.97 21.97 -3.50
C LEU A 603 -14.33 23.07 -4.37
N PHE A 604 -13.22 23.64 -3.91
CA PHE A 604 -12.36 24.51 -4.69
C PHE A 604 -10.87 24.15 -4.46
N PRO A 605 -10.05 23.98 -5.52
CA PRO A 605 -10.44 24.02 -6.93
C PRO A 605 -11.28 22.79 -7.35
N CYS A 606 -12.06 22.91 -8.43
CA CYS A 606 -12.82 21.81 -9.06
C CYS A 606 -13.03 22.12 -10.55
N LEU A 607 -13.47 21.14 -11.34
CA LEU A 607 -13.68 21.32 -12.79
C LEU A 607 -14.83 22.26 -13.13
N HIS A 608 -15.88 22.30 -12.29
CA HIS A 608 -17.10 23.04 -12.59
C HIS A 608 -17.57 23.87 -11.39
N PRO A 609 -16.86 24.94 -10.99
CA PRO A 609 -17.16 25.68 -9.76
C PRO A 609 -18.56 26.32 -9.73
N CYS A 610 -19.18 26.57 -10.88
CA CYS A 610 -20.51 27.18 -10.98
C CYS A 610 -21.68 26.19 -10.87
N LEU A 611 -21.44 24.87 -10.91
CA LEU A 611 -22.51 23.89 -10.78
C LEU A 611 -22.92 23.76 -9.30
N PRO A 612 -24.21 23.87 -8.94
CA PRO A 612 -24.63 23.68 -7.56
C PRO A 612 -24.43 22.23 -7.11
N VAL A 613 -24.39 22.05 -5.80
CA VAL A 613 -24.52 20.72 -5.17
C VAL A 613 -25.94 20.20 -5.41
N HIS A 614 -26.07 18.90 -5.70
CA HIS A 614 -27.37 18.28 -5.98
C HIS A 614 -28.01 17.65 -4.73
N VAL A 615 -27.23 17.34 -3.69
CA VAL A 615 -27.78 16.80 -2.45
C VAL A 615 -28.56 17.87 -1.67
N PRO A 616 -29.69 17.50 -1.03
CA PRO A 616 -30.25 16.15 -0.95
C PRO A 616 -30.91 15.68 -2.26
N LEU A 617 -30.70 14.40 -2.64
CA LEU A 617 -31.39 13.80 -3.79
C LEU A 617 -32.79 13.33 -3.40
N SER A 618 -33.79 13.69 -4.20
CA SER A 618 -35.19 13.28 -4.05
C SER A 618 -35.55 12.20 -5.07
N LEU A 619 -35.83 10.98 -4.62
CA LEU A 619 -36.21 9.84 -5.45
C LEU A 619 -37.66 9.45 -5.19
N GLU A 620 -38.46 9.38 -6.26
CA GLU A 620 -39.86 8.95 -6.22
C GLU A 620 -40.04 7.66 -7.03
N LEU A 621 -40.76 6.69 -6.46
CA LEU A 621 -41.27 5.51 -7.15
C LEU A 621 -42.75 5.70 -7.44
N LEU A 622 -43.15 5.51 -8.70
CA LEU A 622 -44.49 5.77 -9.20
C LEU A 622 -45.17 4.49 -9.69
N GLU A 623 -46.46 4.35 -9.41
CA GLU A 623 -47.35 3.40 -10.10
C GLU A 623 -48.30 4.20 -10.99
N GLY A 624 -48.05 4.19 -12.30
CA GLY A 624 -48.63 5.18 -13.21
C GLY A 624 -48.17 6.59 -12.85
N GLU A 625 -49.10 7.50 -12.57
CA GLU A 625 -48.80 8.88 -12.11
C GLU A 625 -48.81 9.03 -10.58
N ARG A 626 -49.15 7.96 -9.84
CA ARG A 626 -49.31 8.04 -8.39
C ARG A 626 -47.97 7.75 -7.68
N PRO A 627 -47.49 8.63 -6.79
CA PRO A 627 -46.32 8.35 -5.97
C PRO A 627 -46.64 7.26 -4.94
N LEU A 628 -45.87 6.17 -5.01
CA LEU A 628 -45.95 5.03 -4.10
C LEU A 628 -45.02 5.21 -2.90
N ALA A 629 -43.81 5.71 -3.16
CA ALA A 629 -42.80 5.95 -2.13
C ALA A 629 -41.90 7.11 -2.52
N HIS A 630 -41.43 7.84 -1.51
CA HIS A 630 -40.56 9.01 -1.67
C HIS A 630 -39.41 8.91 -0.69
N TRP A 631 -38.19 8.88 -1.22
CA TRP A 631 -36.96 8.86 -0.44
C TRP A 631 -36.10 10.09 -0.65
N ARG A 632 -35.28 10.37 0.36
CA ARG A 632 -34.27 11.43 0.34
C ARG A 632 -32.90 10.88 0.69
N LEU A 633 -31.90 11.14 -0.15
CA LEU A 633 -30.49 10.89 0.15
C LEU A 633 -29.83 12.21 0.56
N GLN A 634 -29.49 12.37 1.84
CA GLN A 634 -28.71 13.52 2.31
C GLN A 634 -27.20 13.29 2.13
N SER A 635 -26.75 12.08 2.48
CA SER A 635 -25.37 11.65 2.42
C SER A 635 -25.35 10.16 2.07
N GLU A 636 -24.33 9.73 1.33
CA GLU A 636 -24.10 8.30 1.11
C GLU A 636 -23.93 7.54 2.42
N SER A 637 -23.44 8.18 3.49
CA SER A 637 -23.21 7.51 4.78
C SER A 637 -24.48 6.93 5.42
N THR A 638 -25.62 7.62 5.28
CA THR A 638 -26.90 7.23 5.90
C THR A 638 -27.85 6.53 4.93
N GLY A 639 -27.61 6.63 3.61
CA GLY A 639 -28.49 6.06 2.59
C GLY A 639 -29.78 6.85 2.38
N PHE A 640 -30.70 6.28 1.62
CA PHE A 640 -31.99 6.88 1.31
C PHE A 640 -32.98 6.72 2.47
N GLU A 641 -33.40 7.84 3.05
CA GLU A 641 -34.40 7.89 4.11
C GLU A 641 -35.81 8.00 3.51
N LEU A 642 -36.73 7.14 3.94
CA LEU A 642 -38.13 7.20 3.51
C LEU A 642 -38.81 8.40 4.18
N LEU A 643 -39.34 9.34 3.38
CA LEU A 643 -40.02 10.53 3.89
C LEU A 643 -41.50 10.27 4.21
N THR A 644 -42.19 9.49 3.39
CA THR A 644 -43.57 9.06 3.64
C THR A 644 -43.89 7.75 2.91
N ALA A 645 -44.67 6.86 3.56
CA ALA A 645 -45.27 5.67 2.95
C ALA A 645 -46.61 5.97 2.24
N THR A 646 -47.12 7.20 2.39
CA THR A 646 -48.34 7.73 1.79
C THR A 646 -48.12 9.20 1.42
N ALA A 647 -48.38 9.53 0.15
CA ALA A 647 -48.01 10.77 -0.54
C ALA A 647 -48.14 12.08 0.25
N PRO A 648 -47.20 13.04 0.11
CA PRO A 648 -47.54 14.45 0.28
C PRO A 648 -48.52 14.90 -0.83
N GLU A 649 -49.37 15.89 -0.54
CA GLU A 649 -50.15 16.57 -1.58
C GLU A 649 -49.26 17.02 -2.75
N PRO A 650 -49.75 16.98 -4.00
CA PRO A 650 -48.94 17.32 -5.17
C PRO A 650 -48.52 18.78 -5.08
N ALA A 651 -47.25 19.02 -4.77
CA ALA A 651 -46.62 20.30 -5.06
C ALA A 651 -46.70 20.52 -6.58
N ALA A 652 -47.12 21.72 -6.98
CA ALA A 652 -47.31 22.10 -8.38
C ALA A 652 -46.18 21.56 -9.25
N ALA A 653 -46.53 20.79 -10.27
CA ALA A 653 -45.57 20.16 -11.16
C ALA A 653 -44.64 21.23 -11.75
N PRO A 654 -43.32 21.17 -11.53
CA PRO A 654 -42.41 22.00 -12.28
C PRO A 654 -42.64 21.73 -13.78
N PRO A 655 -42.39 22.71 -14.67
CA PRO A 655 -42.55 22.50 -16.11
C PRO A 655 -41.78 21.24 -16.55
N PRO A 656 -42.25 20.51 -17.58
CA PRO A 656 -41.65 19.25 -17.98
C PRO A 656 -40.18 19.45 -18.34
N ALA A 657 -39.31 19.18 -17.38
CA ALA A 657 -37.89 19.10 -17.62
C ALA A 657 -37.65 17.88 -18.52
N ALA A 658 -36.80 18.03 -19.53
CA ALA A 658 -36.45 16.94 -20.43
C ALA A 658 -36.03 15.72 -19.59
N ALA A 659 -36.52 14.54 -20.00
CA ALA A 659 -36.12 13.27 -19.39
C ALA A 659 -34.60 13.20 -19.30
N LEU A 660 -34.09 12.70 -18.18
CA LEU A 660 -32.66 12.46 -18.05
C LEU A 660 -32.27 11.37 -19.07
N GLN A 661 -31.35 11.68 -19.97
CA GLN A 661 -30.83 10.74 -20.97
C GLN A 661 -29.37 10.44 -20.66
N ALA A 662 -28.96 9.21 -20.92
CA ALA A 662 -27.56 8.84 -20.86
C ALA A 662 -26.78 9.56 -21.98
N ALA A 663 -25.47 9.76 -21.77
CA ALA A 663 -24.62 10.54 -22.68
C ALA A 663 -24.42 9.92 -24.09
N GLY A 664 -24.98 8.74 -24.38
CA GLY A 664 -24.90 8.06 -25.68
C GLY A 664 -25.73 6.76 -25.72
N GLU A 665 -25.88 6.17 -26.91
CA GLU A 665 -26.71 4.96 -27.16
C GLU A 665 -26.27 3.71 -26.38
N HIS A 666 -25.04 3.68 -25.87
CA HIS A 666 -24.48 2.57 -25.09
C HIS A 666 -24.18 2.93 -23.63
N CYS A 667 -24.43 4.17 -23.22
CA CYS A 667 -24.10 4.64 -21.88
C CYS A 667 -25.20 4.27 -20.88
N SER A 668 -24.80 3.75 -19.73
CA SER A 668 -25.70 3.49 -18.59
C SER A 668 -25.84 4.71 -17.66
N THR A 669 -24.95 5.70 -17.78
CA THR A 669 -24.89 6.82 -16.83
C THR A 669 -25.70 8.02 -17.26
N VAL A 670 -26.64 8.40 -16.40
CA VAL A 670 -27.34 9.69 -16.38
C VAL A 670 -26.51 10.69 -15.57
N ASP A 671 -26.30 11.90 -16.10
CA ASP A 671 -25.55 12.96 -15.44
C ASP A 671 -26.46 14.11 -15.02
N LEU A 672 -26.63 14.34 -13.70
CA LEU A 672 -27.51 15.41 -13.20
C LEU A 672 -27.00 16.83 -13.50
N ARG A 673 -25.75 16.96 -13.96
CA ARG A 673 -25.18 18.24 -14.39
C ARG A 673 -25.76 18.74 -15.71
N LEU A 674 -26.43 17.88 -16.48
CA LEU A 674 -27.09 18.15 -17.76
C LEU A 674 -28.60 18.32 -17.58
#